data_AF-A0A522XJH1-F1
#
_entry.id   AF-A0A522XJH1-F1
#
_cell.length_a   1.000
_cell.length_b   1.000
_cell.length_c   1.000
_cell.angle_alpha   90.00
_cell.angle_beta   90.00
_cell.angle_gamma   90.00
#
_symmetry.space_group_name_H-M   'P 1'
#
loop_
_entity.id
_entity.type
_entity.pdbx_description
1 polymer ?
#
loop_
_entity_poly.entity_id
_entity_poly.type
_entity_poly.pdbx_seq_one_letter_code
_entity_poly.pdbx_strand_id
1 'polypeptide(L)'
;MNTFELGEGLPFSLDYGDLLAQIRRELGQKPLFRIRSDDRDRLMVNIDAIAQAVAQQQIQDPISGDYSARSATLSLTADFAPRFNGVIQDLRQEVASQLQQQLDTTGFDLNDLLTTLEEESWSRISFAREASNSTAVPIADLETRTEGRGGDSLLKFHKVTITVGEVNQFSERMKASLTRHLEDILTDEEELEDAQEAVQERLIDSPNSDFYRLQRVVDRESLGKLKKEAKICYLEYLRQQINRDTHPEVVYLDDLIRRLRDIEKYISQEPYGHYTVNYRGVELNYKDWFSRSESLDALPIIPILSDIIGETTNESNGERIFTFGLKLKFANKVQAQGEKAKPVFDYYCNILNPGNWDQQVEESNTEIVARKMLRILFLYYFIFASRCNPMTEGYEISSELDYDVISGFEQRILPIFKEGTQEQKDSIFRGLIQGFKTFNVQTKIQRLKHLLETTLKRRGIFKPQVFQKKIGVVRGILRQSPNSLGNGDVFDDVVGRNPRECLRYITIKDDFTSNETFCQLPVCFEFEDIRYYSKPGTESFDCYDAETDTIYQIPVLVTPRSSTSSQTSQRNLGNTPLVVVAYNNRYLDSNNSDLSQGFFYRFTMSLLMYISLRVILDALDLEDRRLFIPLLRFHEGDGNNPSPSEKFMANLSKVVVHLLGERYWSNSQGIRINSIKPYKIRNAFASLYSVLPQTYEFNLPQPQDGSQGVDKLALLVVSSLESDGVRRSRHQYPGMATLFGEAIAIDNDHGQITIQPFKTFSENYGDRQVYNNPSILSDLVHQLHQAGYRHIIYLAQAPYTNRLNLTQVEEDKNLYFMSPNLIKFLVDGLEDLQLYPVFVNQYSVLKSSRLNADSYRLKNTQQLLNILNDPSQHIVVFFNLFNGITVGDEGRFYNGVVSYSTLINVYPEILDDQDIRQGLIYDGPVKTDILRYLTLFHFFRVERRQSKPQLKLDPYQQIMGDEALRKNALFYHIDGKTYFNSLAFLTAVNSILYPQSNERQET
;
A
#
# COMPACT_ATOMS: atom_id res chain seq x y z
N MET A 1 23.81 21.38 14.25
CA MET A 1 24.35 21.80 12.95
C MET A 1 24.64 20.53 12.16
N ASN A 2 23.66 20.05 11.38
CA ASN A 2 23.79 18.80 10.62
C ASN A 2 24.30 19.13 9.22
N THR A 3 25.56 18.83 8.95
CA THR A 3 26.09 18.75 7.58
C THR A 3 25.40 17.59 6.88
N PHE A 4 24.65 17.88 5.81
CA PHE A 4 24.01 16.90 4.94
C PHE A 4 25.06 15.92 4.39
N GLU A 5 25.03 14.66 4.81
CA GLU A 5 25.67 13.57 4.07
C GLU A 5 24.76 13.23 2.88
N LEU A 6 24.93 13.99 1.78
CA LEU A 6 24.31 13.70 0.49
C LEU A 6 24.73 12.30 0.04
N GLY A 7 23.81 11.52 -0.55
CA GLY A 7 24.02 10.13 -0.95
C GLY A 7 25.29 9.90 -1.80
N GLU A 8 26.43 9.71 -1.12
CA GLU A 8 27.71 9.48 -1.76
C GLU A 8 27.67 8.17 -2.54
N GLY A 9 28.09 8.23 -3.82
CA GLY A 9 28.30 7.06 -4.66
C GLY A 9 27.16 6.70 -5.61
N LEU A 10 26.04 7.42 -5.65
CA LEU A 10 25.01 7.20 -6.69
C LEU A 10 25.57 7.51 -8.10
N PRO A 11 25.15 6.77 -9.14
CA PRO A 11 25.66 6.95 -10.51
C PRO A 11 25.03 8.15 -11.25
N PHE A 12 24.30 9.00 -10.52
CA PHE A 12 23.65 10.21 -11.03
C PHE A 12 23.74 11.33 -9.99
N SER A 13 23.65 12.57 -10.46
CA SER A 13 23.63 13.78 -9.62
C SER A 13 22.66 14.83 -10.17
N LEU A 14 22.24 15.76 -9.32
CA LEU A 14 21.17 16.72 -9.60
C LEU A 14 21.64 18.17 -9.48
N ASP A 15 21.34 18.99 -10.48
CA ASP A 15 21.55 20.44 -10.43
C ASP A 15 20.27 21.19 -10.81
N TYR A 16 19.59 21.75 -9.81
CA TYR A 16 18.39 22.57 -10.03
C TYR A 16 18.71 24.06 -10.23
N GLY A 17 19.98 24.44 -10.32
CA GLY A 17 20.43 25.83 -10.30
C GLY A 17 19.82 26.68 -11.42
N ASP A 18 19.80 26.17 -12.66
CA ASP A 18 19.17 26.87 -13.79
C ASP A 18 17.66 27.04 -13.58
N LEU A 19 16.96 25.95 -13.21
CA LEU A 19 15.51 25.99 -12.93
C LEU A 19 15.16 27.00 -11.84
N LEU A 20 15.86 26.99 -10.71
CA LEU A 20 15.62 27.91 -9.60
C LEU A 20 15.96 29.36 -9.97
N ALA A 21 17.00 29.59 -10.78
CA ALA A 21 17.32 30.91 -11.30
C ALA A 21 16.21 31.44 -12.22
N GLN A 22 15.64 30.60 -13.09
CA GLN A 22 14.48 30.99 -13.91
C GLN A 22 13.25 31.31 -13.05
N ILE A 23 12.98 30.50 -12.02
CA ILE A 23 11.88 30.77 -11.08
C ILE A 23 12.05 32.14 -10.43
N ARG A 24 13.25 32.45 -9.90
CA ARG A 24 13.55 33.75 -9.28
C ARG A 24 13.38 34.90 -10.29
N ARG A 25 13.84 34.73 -11.52
CA ARG A 25 13.74 35.74 -12.57
C ARG A 25 12.28 36.05 -12.92
N GLU A 26 11.47 35.02 -13.14
CA GLU A 26 10.04 35.20 -13.44
C GLU A 26 9.26 35.75 -12.24
N LEU A 27 9.65 35.37 -11.02
CA LEU A 27 9.10 35.93 -9.79
C LEU A 27 9.35 37.44 -9.71
N GLY A 28 10.56 37.92 -10.00
CA GLY A 28 10.86 39.37 -10.02
C GLY A 28 10.17 40.16 -11.14
N GLN A 29 9.65 39.49 -12.18
CA GLN A 29 8.98 40.15 -13.32
C GLN A 29 7.46 40.15 -13.21
N LYS A 30 6.87 39.25 -12.42
CA LYS A 30 5.42 39.05 -12.36
C LYS A 30 4.92 39.14 -10.91
N PRO A 31 3.84 39.89 -10.64
CA PRO A 31 3.30 40.00 -9.29
C PRO A 31 2.74 38.65 -8.83
N LEU A 32 3.34 38.09 -7.77
CA LEU A 32 2.86 36.86 -7.14
C LEU A 32 1.56 37.07 -6.37
N PHE A 33 1.47 38.16 -5.60
CA PHE A 33 0.29 38.47 -4.79
C PHE A 33 -0.57 39.55 -5.44
N ARG A 34 -1.89 39.44 -5.25
CA ARG A 34 -2.84 40.49 -5.63
C ARG A 34 -4.03 40.47 -4.70
N ILE A 35 -4.45 41.63 -4.23
CA ILE A 35 -5.68 41.78 -3.46
C ILE A 35 -6.83 42.12 -4.41
N ARG A 36 -7.97 41.46 -4.24
CA ARG A 36 -9.22 41.83 -4.94
C ARG A 36 -10.18 42.41 -3.93
N SER A 37 -10.42 43.70 -4.06
CA SER A 37 -11.28 44.52 -3.19
C SER A 37 -12.70 44.70 -3.75
N ASP A 38 -13.12 43.90 -4.73
CA ASP A 38 -14.42 43.99 -5.41
C ASP A 38 -15.54 43.36 -4.54
N ASP A 39 -15.67 43.87 -3.30
CA ASP A 39 -16.62 43.61 -2.21
C ASP A 39 -16.11 42.87 -0.96
N ARG A 40 -14.99 42.10 -0.96
CA ARG A 40 -14.41 41.44 0.27
C ARG A 40 -12.94 41.01 0.16
N ASP A 41 -12.30 40.86 1.32
CA ASP A 41 -10.89 40.55 1.57
C ASP A 41 -10.41 39.20 0.98
N ARG A 42 -9.78 39.25 -0.19
CA ARG A 42 -9.20 38.08 -0.87
C ARG A 42 -7.76 38.32 -1.29
N LEU A 43 -6.88 37.42 -0.84
CA LEU A 43 -5.48 37.37 -1.27
C LEU A 43 -5.31 36.33 -2.38
N MET A 44 -5.14 36.80 -3.62
CA MET A 44 -4.85 35.95 -4.77
C MET A 44 -3.35 35.64 -4.84
N VAL A 45 -2.99 34.37 -4.99
CA VAL A 45 -1.59 33.91 -5.18
C VAL A 45 -1.44 33.37 -6.60
N ASN A 46 -0.76 34.13 -7.46
CA ASN A 46 -0.68 33.94 -8.92
C ASN A 46 0.43 32.99 -9.38
N ILE A 47 0.60 31.86 -8.70
CA ILE A 47 1.70 30.91 -8.96
C ILE A 47 1.63 30.34 -10.39
N ASP A 48 0.42 30.04 -10.87
CA ASP A 48 0.18 29.46 -12.20
C ASP A 48 0.79 30.28 -13.34
N ALA A 49 0.76 31.62 -13.24
CA ALA A 49 1.32 32.49 -14.28
C ALA A 49 2.86 32.47 -14.32
N ILE A 50 3.50 32.25 -13.16
CA ILE A 50 4.95 32.09 -13.04
C ILE A 50 5.34 30.68 -13.50
N ALA A 51 4.66 29.65 -13.02
CA ALA A 51 4.93 28.26 -13.40
C ALA A 51 4.80 28.01 -14.90
N GLN A 52 3.80 28.59 -15.57
CA GLN A 52 3.67 28.51 -17.03
C GLN A 52 4.81 29.23 -17.75
N ALA A 53 5.26 30.38 -17.23
CA ALA A 53 6.34 31.14 -17.85
C ALA A 53 7.70 30.45 -17.71
N VAL A 54 7.98 29.87 -16.54
CA VAL A 54 9.16 29.04 -16.29
C VAL A 54 9.14 27.81 -17.19
N ALA A 55 8.01 27.12 -17.28
CA ALA A 55 7.88 25.94 -18.13
C ALA A 55 8.08 26.23 -19.63
N GLN A 56 7.93 27.47 -20.09
CA GLN A 56 8.21 27.88 -21.47
C GLN A 56 9.68 28.23 -21.72
N GLN A 57 10.52 28.30 -20.68
CA GLN A 57 11.93 28.59 -20.82
C GLN A 57 12.70 27.35 -21.26
N GLN A 58 13.84 27.57 -21.91
CA GLN A 58 14.82 26.51 -22.14
C GLN A 58 15.66 26.36 -20.86
N ILE A 59 15.45 25.25 -20.16
CA ILE A 59 16.10 24.93 -18.88
C ILE A 59 16.88 23.63 -19.06
N GLN A 60 18.09 23.57 -18.53
CA GLN A 60 18.92 22.35 -18.57
C GLN A 60 18.25 21.20 -17.81
N ASP A 61 18.46 19.96 -18.27
CA ASP A 61 18.00 18.76 -17.54
C ASP A 61 18.71 18.72 -16.18
N PRO A 62 17.97 18.73 -15.05
CA PRO A 62 18.60 18.68 -13.75
C PRO A 62 19.37 17.37 -13.49
N ILE A 63 19.06 16.28 -14.19
CA ILE A 63 19.75 14.99 -14.00
C ILE A 63 21.02 14.94 -14.86
N SER A 64 22.15 14.68 -14.19
CA SER A 64 23.44 14.39 -14.81
C SER A 64 23.87 12.95 -14.49
N GLY A 65 24.45 12.22 -15.45
CA GLY A 65 24.92 10.83 -15.26
C GLY A 65 24.09 9.76 -15.98
N ASP A 66 24.09 8.53 -15.47
CA ASP A 66 23.37 7.40 -16.07
C ASP A 66 21.87 7.44 -15.71
N TYR A 67 20.99 7.35 -16.72
CA TYR A 67 19.52 7.30 -16.58
C TYR A 67 19.00 5.96 -16.02
N SER A 68 19.83 5.23 -15.26
CA SER A 68 19.43 4.03 -14.53
C SER A 68 18.68 4.35 -13.23
N ALA A 69 18.45 5.63 -12.93
CA ALA A 69 17.66 6.10 -11.80
C ALA A 69 16.21 5.55 -11.82
N ARG A 70 15.74 5.17 -10.63
CA ARG A 70 14.33 4.90 -10.35
C ARG A 70 13.67 6.14 -9.78
N SER A 71 14.37 6.81 -8.87
CA SER A 71 14.00 8.08 -8.24
C SER A 71 15.23 8.96 -8.15
N ALA A 72 15.06 10.26 -8.34
CA ALA A 72 16.13 11.26 -8.26
C ALA A 72 15.53 12.57 -7.75
N THR A 73 15.95 13.00 -6.56
CA THR A 73 15.40 14.20 -5.90
C THR A 73 16.45 15.03 -5.16
N LEU A 74 17.29 14.43 -4.31
CA LEU A 74 18.16 15.14 -3.36
C LEU A 74 19.65 14.91 -3.57
N SER A 75 20.06 14.03 -4.50
CA SER A 75 21.47 13.75 -4.82
C SER A 75 22.14 14.93 -5.56
N LEU A 76 22.29 16.08 -4.91
CA LEU A 76 22.79 17.31 -5.52
C LEU A 76 24.25 17.19 -5.99
N THR A 77 24.60 17.90 -7.08
CA THR A 77 26.00 18.00 -7.53
C THR A 77 26.86 18.71 -6.48
N ALA A 78 28.16 18.34 -6.43
CA ALA A 78 29.12 18.95 -5.51
C ALA A 78 29.21 20.48 -5.65
N ASP A 79 29.01 21.00 -6.87
CA ASP A 79 29.05 22.44 -7.16
C ASP A 79 27.75 23.18 -6.78
N PHE A 80 26.60 22.49 -6.77
CA PHE A 80 25.31 23.11 -6.45
C PHE A 80 24.93 22.96 -4.98
N ALA A 81 25.27 21.84 -4.34
CA ALA A 81 24.93 21.57 -2.94
C ALA A 81 25.26 22.73 -1.97
N PRO A 82 26.44 23.38 -2.03
CA PRO A 82 26.76 24.49 -1.13
C PRO A 82 25.91 25.75 -1.36
N ARG A 83 25.33 25.92 -2.56
CA ARG A 83 24.55 27.10 -2.96
C ARG A 83 23.06 26.93 -2.71
N PHE A 84 22.57 25.69 -2.60
CA PHE A 84 21.15 25.36 -2.52
C PHE A 84 20.41 26.16 -1.43
N ASN A 85 20.96 26.19 -0.21
CA ASN A 85 20.37 26.91 0.91
C ASN A 85 20.18 28.41 0.63
N GLY A 86 21.20 29.05 0.06
CA GLY A 86 21.15 30.48 -0.28
C GLY A 86 20.08 30.79 -1.32
N VAL A 87 19.96 29.95 -2.37
CA VAL A 87 18.95 30.13 -3.42
C VAL A 87 17.53 30.02 -2.88
N ILE A 88 17.27 29.07 -1.97
CA ILE A 88 15.95 28.91 -1.33
C ILE A 88 15.62 30.09 -0.42
N GLN A 89 16.59 30.60 0.35
CA GLN A 89 16.41 31.80 1.18
C GLN A 89 16.14 33.05 0.35
N ASP A 90 16.86 33.24 -0.77
CA ASP A 90 16.62 34.34 -1.71
C ASP A 90 15.19 34.29 -2.27
N LEU A 91 14.71 33.11 -2.66
CA LEU A 91 13.33 32.93 -3.11
C LEU A 91 12.31 33.28 -2.03
N ARG A 92 12.53 32.83 -0.79
CA ARG A 92 11.65 33.18 0.36
C ARG A 92 11.61 34.69 0.57
N GLN A 93 12.76 35.36 0.56
CA GLN A 93 12.86 36.81 0.73
C GLN A 93 12.14 37.57 -0.37
N GLU A 94 12.28 37.14 -1.63
CA GLU A 94 11.57 37.75 -2.76
C GLU A 94 10.05 37.59 -2.61
N VAL A 95 9.56 36.39 -2.24
CA VAL A 95 8.14 36.15 -1.96
C VAL A 95 7.64 37.04 -0.81
N ALA A 96 8.40 37.13 0.29
CA ALA A 96 8.06 37.99 1.43
C ALA A 96 8.02 39.47 1.06
N SER A 97 9.00 39.95 0.30
CA SER A 97 9.05 41.33 -0.19
C SER A 97 7.83 41.66 -1.06
N GLN A 98 7.41 40.75 -1.94
CA GLN A 98 6.23 40.98 -2.76
C GLN A 98 4.93 40.97 -1.95
N LEU A 99 4.83 40.12 -0.93
CA LEU A 99 3.68 40.15 -0.02
C LEU A 99 3.62 41.50 0.71
N GLN A 100 4.71 41.89 1.37
CA GLN A 100 4.79 43.15 2.11
C GLN A 100 4.48 44.35 1.20
N GLN A 101 5.06 44.40 0.00
CA GLN A 101 4.78 45.47 -0.96
C GLN A 101 3.29 45.53 -1.31
N GLN A 102 2.62 44.39 -1.50
CA GLN A 102 1.19 44.38 -1.77
C GLN A 102 0.38 44.88 -0.57
N LEU A 103 0.69 44.41 0.65
CA LEU A 103 0.04 44.86 1.88
C LEU A 103 0.18 46.38 2.07
N ASP A 104 1.40 46.91 1.91
CA ASP A 104 1.69 48.34 2.04
C ASP A 104 0.97 49.18 0.96
N THR A 105 0.92 48.68 -0.27
CA THR A 105 0.31 49.39 -1.40
C THR A 105 -1.22 49.47 -1.27
N THR A 106 -1.86 48.43 -0.76
CA THR A 106 -3.32 48.37 -0.65
C THR A 106 -3.84 48.75 0.73
N GLY A 107 -2.98 48.81 1.75
CA GLY A 107 -3.37 49.00 3.16
C GLY A 107 -4.17 47.83 3.73
N PHE A 108 -3.95 46.62 3.20
CA PHE A 108 -4.70 45.43 3.59
C PHE A 108 -4.07 44.81 4.83
N ASP A 109 -4.86 44.54 5.87
CA ASP A 109 -4.39 43.80 7.03
C ASP A 109 -4.51 42.30 6.75
N LEU A 110 -3.40 41.57 6.82
CA LEU A 110 -3.40 40.13 6.59
C LEU A 110 -4.27 39.39 7.63
N ASN A 111 -4.44 39.96 8.82
CA ASN A 111 -5.32 39.42 9.86
C ASN A 111 -6.80 39.45 9.48
N ASP A 112 -7.21 40.26 8.49
CA ASP A 112 -8.58 40.25 7.96
C ASP A 112 -8.93 38.92 7.26
N LEU A 113 -7.92 38.10 6.92
CA LEU A 113 -8.12 36.74 6.43
C LEU A 113 -8.43 35.72 7.54
N LEU A 114 -8.18 36.06 8.80
CA LEU A 114 -8.50 35.20 9.93
C LEU A 114 -10.01 35.22 10.17
N THR A 115 -10.59 34.02 10.23
CA THR A 115 -12.00 33.86 10.60
C THR A 115 -12.11 32.97 11.82
N THR A 116 -13.10 33.22 12.66
CA THR A 116 -13.44 32.30 13.76
C THR A 116 -14.10 31.06 13.19
N LEU A 117 -13.98 29.94 13.91
CA LEU A 117 -14.61 28.69 13.51
C LEU A 117 -16.12 28.73 13.81
N GLU A 118 -16.90 29.21 12.85
CA GLU A 118 -18.37 29.29 12.98
C GLU A 118 -19.06 27.92 12.77
N GLU A 119 -20.21 27.71 13.41
CA GLU A 119 -21.03 26.52 13.22
C GLU A 119 -22.21 26.75 12.25
N GLU A 120 -22.30 25.93 11.20
CA GLU A 120 -23.45 25.89 10.27
C GLU A 120 -23.75 24.45 9.82
N SER A 121 -25.01 24.20 9.41
CA SER A 121 -25.35 22.94 8.74
C SER A 121 -24.75 22.88 7.33
N TRP A 122 -24.02 21.81 7.01
CA TRP A 122 -23.40 21.56 5.70
C TRP A 122 -24.42 21.20 4.61
N SER A 123 -25.28 22.14 4.25
CA SER A 123 -26.19 22.08 3.10
C SER A 123 -25.59 22.74 1.84
N ARG A 124 -24.52 23.53 2.01
CA ARG A 124 -23.81 24.27 0.98
C ARG A 124 -22.29 24.17 1.19
N ILE A 125 -21.51 24.69 0.24
CA ILE A 125 -20.06 24.81 0.39
C ILE A 125 -19.78 26.02 1.28
N SER A 126 -19.23 25.81 2.48
CA SER A 126 -18.78 26.88 3.39
C SER A 126 -17.61 26.39 4.24
N PHE A 127 -16.78 27.32 4.73
CA PHE A 127 -15.76 27.02 5.75
C PHE A 127 -16.32 27.13 7.18
N ALA A 128 -17.64 26.98 7.33
CA ALA A 128 -18.25 26.74 8.62
C ALA A 128 -18.16 25.24 8.95
N ARG A 129 -18.22 24.91 10.23
CA ARG A 129 -18.18 23.54 10.75
C ARG A 129 -19.59 23.08 11.10
N GLU A 130 -19.91 21.81 10.87
CA GLU A 130 -21.16 21.22 11.34
C GLU A 130 -20.86 20.48 12.65
N ALA A 131 -21.51 20.87 13.75
CA ALA A 131 -21.37 20.22 15.05
C ALA A 131 -21.41 18.68 14.92
N SER A 132 -20.47 18.00 15.57
CA SER A 132 -20.31 16.54 15.54
C SER A 132 -21.02 15.81 16.66
N ASN A 133 -21.67 16.56 17.54
CA ASN A 133 -22.19 16.04 18.80
C ASN A 133 -23.09 14.83 18.57
N SER A 134 -22.73 13.73 19.19
CA SER A 134 -23.40 12.44 19.03
C SER A 134 -23.47 11.76 20.38
N THR A 135 -24.65 11.30 20.77
CA THR A 135 -24.85 10.62 22.05
C THR A 135 -25.16 9.14 21.84
N ALA A 136 -24.74 8.32 22.80
CA ALA A 136 -24.95 6.89 22.87
C ALA A 136 -24.57 6.14 21.59
N VAL A 137 -23.40 6.46 21.02
CA VAL A 137 -22.85 5.76 19.84
C VAL A 137 -22.50 4.33 20.24
N PRO A 138 -23.19 3.30 19.69
CA PRO A 138 -23.05 1.94 20.18
C PRO A 138 -21.81 1.23 19.58
N ILE A 139 -21.11 0.47 20.42
CA ILE A 139 -20.03 -0.44 20.05
C ILE A 139 -20.37 -1.83 20.60
N ALA A 140 -20.58 -2.79 19.71
CA ALA A 140 -20.86 -4.16 20.09
C ALA A 140 -19.57 -5.00 20.17
N ASP A 141 -19.52 -5.91 21.14
CA ASP A 141 -18.43 -6.88 21.25
C ASP A 141 -18.72 -8.15 20.46
N LEU A 142 -17.67 -8.68 19.84
CA LEU A 142 -17.65 -9.99 19.20
C LEU A 142 -16.82 -10.97 20.04
N GLU A 143 -17.11 -12.25 19.84
CA GLU A 143 -16.32 -13.36 20.37
C GLU A 143 -16.18 -14.45 19.31
N THR A 144 -15.13 -15.26 19.42
CA THR A 144 -15.01 -16.53 18.71
C THR A 144 -15.48 -17.66 19.62
N ARG A 145 -15.91 -18.77 19.02
CA ARG A 145 -16.20 -20.02 19.75
C ARG A 145 -15.54 -21.19 19.02
N THR A 146 -14.98 -22.13 19.78
CA THR A 146 -14.37 -23.37 19.26
C THR A 146 -15.42 -24.44 18.92
N GLU A 147 -16.61 -24.35 19.51
CA GLU A 147 -17.71 -25.29 19.33
C GLU A 147 -19.00 -24.58 18.90
N GLY A 148 -19.78 -25.20 18.00
CA GLY A 148 -21.09 -24.68 17.58
C GLY A 148 -21.50 -25.08 16.15
N ARG A 149 -22.79 -24.87 15.81
CA ARG A 149 -23.31 -25.14 14.45
C ARG A 149 -23.09 -23.97 13.47
N GLY A 150 -22.64 -22.81 13.96
CA GLY A 150 -22.34 -21.60 13.17
C GLY A 150 -23.55 -20.78 12.70
N GLY A 151 -24.79 -21.27 12.91
CA GLY A 151 -26.01 -20.66 12.38
C GLY A 151 -26.39 -19.31 13.02
N ASP A 152 -25.91 -19.05 14.23
CA ASP A 152 -26.08 -17.81 15.01
C ASP A 152 -24.87 -16.86 14.88
N SER A 153 -23.87 -17.20 14.06
CA SER A 153 -22.75 -16.29 13.80
C SER A 153 -23.20 -15.00 13.12
N LEU A 154 -22.54 -13.89 13.45
CA LEU A 154 -22.71 -12.61 12.77
C LEU A 154 -21.81 -12.52 11.54
N LEU A 155 -20.57 -13.01 11.67
CA LEU A 155 -19.55 -12.92 10.64
C LEU A 155 -18.82 -14.25 10.44
N LYS A 156 -18.27 -14.45 9.23
CA LYS A 156 -17.40 -15.58 8.87
C LYS A 156 -16.07 -15.08 8.34
N PHE A 157 -15.02 -15.73 8.78
CA PHE A 157 -13.65 -15.46 8.37
C PHE A 157 -13.02 -16.75 7.88
N HIS A 158 -12.52 -16.75 6.64
CA HIS A 158 -11.81 -17.90 6.10
C HIS A 158 -10.32 -17.64 6.23
N LYS A 159 -9.61 -18.56 6.88
CA LYS A 159 -8.19 -18.46 7.21
C LYS A 159 -7.41 -19.53 6.47
N VAL A 160 -6.19 -19.22 6.05
CA VAL A 160 -5.18 -20.22 5.69
C VAL A 160 -3.92 -20.05 6.53
N THR A 161 -3.41 -21.15 7.05
CA THR A 161 -2.11 -21.24 7.70
C THR A 161 -1.18 -22.04 6.78
N ILE A 162 -0.03 -21.47 6.44
CA ILE A 162 1.01 -22.10 5.62
C ILE A 162 2.21 -22.37 6.53
N THR A 163 2.52 -23.64 6.77
CA THR A 163 3.69 -24.07 7.54
C THR A 163 4.73 -24.65 6.60
N VAL A 164 5.95 -24.11 6.61
CA VAL A 164 7.11 -24.65 5.90
C VAL A 164 8.05 -25.25 6.94
N GLY A 165 8.27 -26.56 6.88
CA GLY A 165 9.11 -27.27 7.83
C GLY A 165 10.54 -27.44 7.34
N GLU A 166 11.42 -27.82 8.27
CA GLU A 166 12.83 -28.17 8.05
C GLU A 166 13.68 -27.06 7.37
N VAL A 167 13.30 -25.78 7.53
CA VAL A 167 14.00 -24.63 6.91
C VAL A 167 15.46 -24.53 7.38
N ASN A 168 15.75 -24.85 8.64
CA ASN A 168 17.10 -24.87 9.21
C ASN A 168 18.01 -25.97 8.63
N GLN A 169 17.44 -27.05 8.08
CA GLN A 169 18.18 -28.16 7.46
C GLN A 169 18.40 -27.97 5.96
N PHE A 170 17.82 -26.93 5.35
CA PHE A 170 17.82 -26.75 3.90
C PHE A 170 19.23 -26.67 3.31
N SER A 171 20.11 -25.89 3.93
CA SER A 171 21.49 -25.71 3.46
C SER A 171 22.25 -27.04 3.44
N GLU A 172 22.20 -27.79 4.54
CA GLU A 172 22.87 -29.09 4.66
C GLU A 172 22.30 -30.13 3.69
N ARG A 173 20.98 -30.13 3.48
CA ARG A 173 20.35 -30.99 2.47
C ARG A 173 20.77 -30.62 1.05
N MET A 174 20.89 -29.33 0.75
CA MET A 174 21.36 -28.88 -0.56
C MET A 174 22.79 -29.35 -0.81
N LYS A 175 23.70 -29.19 0.17
CA LYS A 175 25.08 -29.69 0.09
C LYS A 175 25.13 -31.20 -0.16
N ALA A 176 24.46 -31.99 0.68
CA ALA A 176 24.43 -33.45 0.54
C ALA A 176 23.88 -33.91 -0.81
N SER A 177 22.91 -33.18 -1.37
CA SER A 177 22.37 -33.49 -2.69
C SER A 177 23.29 -33.11 -3.85
N LEU A 178 24.13 -32.07 -3.70
CA LEU A 178 25.17 -31.76 -4.68
C LEU A 178 26.24 -32.87 -4.70
N THR A 179 26.69 -33.32 -3.53
CA THR A 179 27.63 -34.44 -3.41
C THR A 179 27.10 -35.70 -4.08
N ARG A 180 25.84 -36.05 -3.81
CA ARG A 180 25.19 -37.20 -4.46
C ARG A 180 25.06 -37.05 -5.98
N HIS A 181 24.82 -35.83 -6.47
CA HIS A 181 24.76 -35.58 -7.91
C HIS A 181 26.12 -35.74 -8.59
N LEU A 182 27.22 -35.40 -7.90
CA LEU A 182 28.57 -35.70 -8.38
C LEU A 182 28.83 -37.20 -8.40
N GLU A 183 28.49 -37.92 -7.32
CA GLU A 183 28.61 -39.39 -7.22
C GLU A 183 27.77 -40.12 -8.30
N ASP A 184 26.62 -39.56 -8.69
CA ASP A 184 25.74 -40.12 -9.72
C ASP A 184 26.37 -40.03 -11.14
N ILE A 185 27.31 -39.10 -11.38
CA ILE A 185 27.84 -38.78 -12.73
C ILE A 185 29.33 -39.09 -12.87
N LEU A 186 30.14 -38.80 -11.85
CA LEU A 186 31.58 -39.03 -11.85
C LEU A 186 31.86 -40.40 -11.24
N THR A 187 32.41 -41.30 -12.06
CA THR A 187 32.70 -42.69 -11.65
C THR A 187 34.16 -42.92 -11.27
N ASP A 188 35.04 -41.98 -11.60
CA ASP A 188 36.45 -42.01 -11.22
C ASP A 188 36.63 -41.37 -9.82
N GLU A 189 37.35 -42.05 -8.93
CA GLU A 189 37.48 -41.62 -7.53
C GLU A 189 38.33 -40.35 -7.39
N GLU A 190 39.37 -40.18 -8.21
CA GLU A 190 40.25 -39.01 -8.17
C GLU A 190 39.53 -37.78 -8.75
N GLU A 191 38.83 -37.93 -9.88
CA GLU A 191 37.98 -36.86 -10.44
C GLU A 191 36.81 -36.47 -9.51
N LEU A 192 36.24 -37.43 -8.79
CA LEU A 192 35.16 -37.18 -7.82
C LEU A 192 35.68 -36.39 -6.60
N GLU A 193 36.84 -36.77 -6.06
CA GLU A 193 37.46 -36.07 -4.93
C GLU A 193 37.82 -34.62 -5.33
N ASP A 194 38.46 -34.43 -6.48
CA ASP A 194 38.78 -33.11 -7.04
C ASP A 194 37.50 -32.26 -7.25
N ALA A 195 36.43 -32.86 -7.78
CA ALA A 195 35.16 -32.16 -7.98
C ALA A 195 34.48 -31.76 -6.66
N GLN A 196 34.53 -32.63 -5.65
CA GLN A 196 33.99 -32.35 -4.32
C GLN A 196 34.77 -31.22 -3.63
N GLU A 197 36.10 -31.23 -3.72
CA GLU A 197 36.95 -30.14 -3.20
C GLU A 197 36.66 -28.82 -3.93
N ALA A 198 36.56 -28.85 -5.26
CA ALA A 198 36.23 -27.67 -6.05
C ALA A 198 34.84 -27.10 -5.71
N VAL A 199 33.83 -27.94 -5.46
CA VAL A 199 32.50 -27.50 -5.00
C VAL A 199 32.58 -26.90 -3.60
N GLN A 200 33.35 -27.50 -2.69
CA GLN A 200 33.53 -26.99 -1.35
C GLN A 200 34.15 -25.58 -1.39
N GLU A 201 35.29 -25.40 -2.06
CA GLU A 201 35.98 -24.11 -2.13
C GLU A 201 35.19 -23.03 -2.90
N ARG A 202 34.66 -23.38 -4.08
CA ARG A 202 34.07 -22.38 -5.00
C ARG A 202 32.61 -22.07 -4.70
N LEU A 203 31.86 -23.03 -4.17
CA LEU A 203 30.42 -22.88 -3.92
C LEU A 203 30.10 -22.75 -2.44
N ILE A 204 30.64 -23.61 -1.58
CA ILE A 204 30.22 -23.67 -0.17
C ILE A 204 30.97 -22.63 0.68
N ASP A 205 32.27 -22.47 0.51
CA ASP A 205 33.08 -21.55 1.32
C ASP A 205 33.02 -20.09 0.83
N SER A 206 32.38 -19.86 -0.32
CA SER A 206 32.30 -18.57 -0.99
C SER A 206 30.89 -17.93 -0.87
N PRO A 207 30.65 -16.91 -0.01
CA PRO A 207 29.31 -16.35 0.26
C PRO A 207 28.58 -15.73 -0.94
N ASN A 208 29.31 -15.41 -2.01
CA ASN A 208 28.76 -14.82 -3.24
C ASN A 208 28.55 -15.84 -4.37
N SER A 209 28.76 -17.12 -4.08
CA SER A 209 28.64 -18.23 -5.04
C SER A 209 27.21 -18.46 -5.52
N ASP A 210 27.08 -19.29 -6.55
CA ASP A 210 25.79 -19.70 -7.09
C ASP A 210 24.95 -20.53 -6.11
N PHE A 211 25.59 -21.24 -5.17
CA PHE A 211 24.92 -21.92 -4.05
C PHE A 211 24.10 -20.94 -3.20
N TYR A 212 24.75 -19.89 -2.68
CA TYR A 212 24.08 -18.88 -1.87
C TYR A 212 23.14 -17.98 -2.69
N ARG A 213 23.40 -17.79 -3.99
CA ARG A 213 22.45 -17.10 -4.88
C ARG A 213 21.15 -17.90 -5.01
N LEU A 214 21.23 -19.20 -5.26
CA LEU A 214 20.05 -20.06 -5.35
C LEU A 214 19.29 -20.12 -4.01
N GLN A 215 20.01 -20.28 -2.90
CA GLN A 215 19.41 -20.25 -1.56
C GLN A 215 18.64 -18.94 -1.30
N ARG A 216 19.20 -17.78 -1.69
CA ARG A 216 18.51 -16.48 -1.60
C ARG A 216 17.28 -16.38 -2.50
N VAL A 217 17.27 -17.04 -3.66
CA VAL A 217 16.08 -17.07 -4.53
C VAL A 217 14.98 -17.91 -3.88
N VAL A 218 15.31 -19.12 -3.42
CA VAL A 218 14.34 -19.98 -2.72
C VAL A 218 13.79 -19.26 -1.49
N ASP A 219 14.66 -18.59 -0.74
CA ASP A 219 14.26 -17.81 0.43
C ASP A 219 13.24 -16.73 0.07
N ARG A 220 13.56 -15.84 -0.87
CA ARG A 220 12.80 -14.60 -1.14
C ARG A 220 11.53 -14.79 -1.96
N GLU A 221 11.42 -15.89 -2.71
CA GLU A 221 10.40 -16.01 -3.75
C GLU A 221 9.47 -17.21 -3.56
N SER A 222 9.81 -18.15 -2.66
CA SER A 222 8.96 -19.33 -2.39
C SER A 222 7.60 -18.95 -1.83
N LEU A 223 7.49 -17.90 -1.00
CA LEU A 223 6.21 -17.45 -0.47
C LEU A 223 5.24 -17.02 -1.59
N GLY A 224 5.74 -16.40 -2.65
CA GLY A 224 4.92 -16.04 -3.82
C GLY A 224 4.31 -17.27 -4.50
N LYS A 225 5.10 -18.34 -4.63
CA LYS A 225 4.64 -19.64 -5.15
C LYS A 225 3.65 -20.32 -4.20
N LEU A 226 3.92 -20.31 -2.89
CA LEU A 226 3.04 -20.85 -1.86
C LEU A 226 1.67 -20.17 -1.87
N LYS A 227 1.63 -18.84 -1.98
CA LYS A 227 0.38 -18.08 -2.12
C LYS A 227 -0.38 -18.48 -3.37
N LYS A 228 0.30 -18.72 -4.49
CA LYS A 228 -0.33 -19.20 -5.74
C LYS A 228 -0.95 -20.59 -5.56
N GLU A 229 -0.20 -21.52 -4.95
CA GLU A 229 -0.70 -22.87 -4.67
C GLU A 229 -1.88 -22.85 -3.68
N ALA A 230 -1.81 -22.01 -2.63
CA ALA A 230 -2.90 -21.82 -1.67
C ALA A 230 -4.20 -21.35 -2.35
N LYS A 231 -4.13 -20.53 -3.41
CA LYS A 231 -5.31 -20.15 -4.20
C LYS A 231 -5.97 -21.39 -4.83
N ILE A 232 -5.20 -22.36 -5.31
CA ILE A 232 -5.76 -23.57 -5.93
C ILE A 232 -6.30 -24.53 -4.85
N CYS A 233 -5.52 -24.80 -3.80
CA CYS A 233 -5.96 -25.64 -2.67
C CYS A 233 -7.23 -25.10 -2.00
N TYR A 234 -7.41 -23.77 -1.94
CA TYR A 234 -8.64 -23.20 -1.40
C TYR A 234 -9.87 -23.45 -2.29
N LEU A 235 -9.70 -23.47 -3.62
CA LEU A 235 -10.79 -23.87 -4.52
C LEU A 235 -11.14 -25.35 -4.35
N GLU A 236 -10.12 -26.21 -4.20
CA GLU A 236 -10.29 -27.64 -3.88
C GLU A 236 -11.02 -27.84 -2.54
N TYR A 237 -10.64 -27.04 -1.53
CA TYR A 237 -11.31 -26.98 -0.23
C TYR A 237 -12.80 -26.65 -0.38
N LEU A 238 -13.14 -25.57 -1.10
CA LEU A 238 -14.55 -25.20 -1.34
C LEU A 238 -15.31 -26.28 -2.10
N ARG A 239 -14.68 -26.92 -3.10
CA ARG A 239 -15.27 -28.02 -3.88
C ARG A 239 -15.64 -29.19 -2.98
N GLN A 240 -14.82 -29.53 -1.98
CA GLN A 240 -15.12 -30.61 -1.01
C GLN A 240 -16.34 -30.29 -0.13
N GLN A 241 -16.72 -29.02 0.01
CA GLN A 241 -17.90 -28.62 0.77
C GLN A 241 -19.21 -28.66 -0.05
N ILE A 242 -19.16 -28.96 -1.35
CA ILE A 242 -20.32 -28.92 -2.26
C ILE A 242 -20.77 -30.34 -2.60
N ASN A 243 -22.05 -30.65 -2.33
CA ASN A 243 -22.66 -31.89 -2.79
C ASN A 243 -22.99 -31.78 -4.28
N ARG A 244 -22.44 -32.71 -5.09
CA ARG A 244 -22.62 -32.73 -6.55
C ARG A 244 -24.05 -33.06 -6.97
N ASP A 245 -24.75 -33.90 -6.21
CA ASP A 245 -26.10 -34.35 -6.54
C ASP A 245 -27.11 -33.20 -6.48
N THR A 246 -26.88 -32.24 -5.58
CA THR A 246 -27.75 -31.06 -5.42
C THR A 246 -27.27 -29.84 -6.19
N HIS A 247 -26.01 -29.84 -6.66
CA HIS A 247 -25.38 -28.71 -7.34
C HIS A 247 -24.51 -29.19 -8.51
N PRO A 248 -25.10 -29.59 -9.64
CA PRO A 248 -24.35 -30.03 -10.81
C PRO A 248 -23.42 -28.94 -11.37
N GLU A 249 -23.70 -27.66 -11.12
CA GLU A 249 -22.85 -26.52 -11.51
C GLU A 249 -21.43 -26.57 -10.92
N VAL A 250 -21.18 -27.41 -9.92
CA VAL A 250 -19.84 -27.68 -9.37
C VAL A 250 -18.85 -28.12 -10.44
N VAL A 251 -19.33 -28.68 -11.57
CA VAL A 251 -18.49 -29.00 -12.72
C VAL A 251 -17.72 -27.78 -13.24
N TYR A 252 -18.27 -26.56 -13.18
CA TYR A 252 -17.52 -25.36 -13.57
C TYR A 252 -16.38 -25.02 -12.59
N LEU A 253 -16.52 -25.38 -11.31
CA LEU A 253 -15.46 -25.26 -10.31
C LEU A 253 -14.40 -26.35 -10.53
N ASP A 254 -14.83 -27.58 -10.79
CA ASP A 254 -13.93 -28.68 -11.12
C ASP A 254 -13.12 -28.37 -12.38
N ASP A 255 -13.75 -27.81 -13.42
CA ASP A 255 -13.07 -27.40 -14.65
C ASP A 255 -12.06 -26.29 -14.36
N LEU A 256 -12.44 -25.24 -13.61
CA LEU A 256 -11.51 -24.18 -13.23
C LEU A 256 -10.28 -24.72 -12.48
N ILE A 257 -10.47 -25.59 -11.48
CA ILE A 257 -9.37 -26.22 -10.75
C ILE A 257 -8.49 -27.02 -11.70
N ARG A 258 -9.10 -27.86 -12.54
CA ARG A 258 -8.38 -28.67 -13.54
C ARG A 258 -7.57 -27.80 -14.49
N ARG A 259 -8.14 -26.72 -15.05
CA ARG A 259 -7.43 -25.79 -15.94
C ARG A 259 -6.26 -25.09 -15.25
N LEU A 260 -6.41 -24.70 -13.98
CA LEU A 260 -5.32 -24.11 -13.20
C LEU A 260 -4.17 -25.12 -13.00
N ARG A 261 -4.50 -26.38 -12.72
CA ARG A 261 -3.51 -27.48 -12.64
C ARG A 261 -2.88 -27.77 -14.02
N ASP A 262 -3.66 -27.72 -15.10
CA ASP A 262 -3.16 -27.87 -16.47
C ASP A 262 -2.14 -26.78 -16.83
N ILE A 263 -2.31 -25.55 -16.35
CA ILE A 263 -1.31 -24.48 -16.52
C ILE A 263 0.01 -24.86 -15.83
N GLU A 264 -0.02 -25.28 -14.55
CA GLU A 264 1.19 -25.68 -13.81
C GLU A 264 1.90 -26.87 -14.47
N LYS A 265 1.13 -27.86 -14.92
CA LYS A 265 1.64 -29.00 -15.67
C LYS A 265 2.26 -28.55 -16.98
N TYR A 266 1.57 -27.71 -17.74
CA TYR A 266 2.03 -27.27 -19.04
C TYR A 266 3.35 -26.51 -18.97
N ILE A 267 3.50 -25.56 -18.04
CA ILE A 267 4.71 -24.73 -17.92
C ILE A 267 5.92 -25.48 -17.34
N SER A 268 5.72 -26.69 -16.79
CA SER A 268 6.79 -27.50 -16.19
C SER A 268 7.38 -28.54 -17.15
N GLN A 269 6.71 -28.88 -18.25
CA GLN A 269 7.09 -29.99 -19.14
C GLN A 269 8.27 -29.70 -20.08
N GLU A 270 8.29 -28.55 -20.74
CA GLU A 270 9.19 -28.27 -21.85
C GLU A 270 10.37 -27.34 -21.46
N PRO A 271 11.44 -27.30 -22.29
CA PRO A 271 12.55 -26.38 -22.12
C PRO A 271 12.15 -24.91 -22.22
N TYR A 272 12.99 -24.02 -21.68
CA TYR A 272 12.70 -22.59 -21.60
C TYR A 272 12.31 -21.95 -22.93
N GLY A 273 13.08 -22.19 -24.00
CA GLY A 273 12.85 -21.60 -25.32
C GLY A 273 11.51 -21.99 -25.95
N HIS A 274 10.91 -23.11 -25.52
CA HIS A 274 9.60 -23.54 -26.04
C HIS A 274 8.48 -22.55 -25.75
N TYR A 275 8.55 -21.81 -24.66
CA TYR A 275 7.47 -20.91 -24.21
C TYR A 275 7.65 -19.45 -24.61
N THR A 276 8.67 -19.14 -25.41
CA THR A 276 8.90 -17.78 -25.92
C THR A 276 7.96 -17.49 -27.07
N VAL A 277 7.19 -16.40 -26.92
CA VAL A 277 6.23 -15.91 -27.91
C VAL A 277 6.42 -14.42 -28.15
N ASN A 278 5.96 -13.92 -29.30
CA ASN A 278 6.05 -12.51 -29.64
C ASN A 278 4.76 -11.93 -30.24
N TYR A 279 4.52 -10.65 -29.97
CA TYR A 279 3.42 -9.87 -30.54
C TYR A 279 3.87 -8.43 -30.76
N ARG A 280 3.69 -7.91 -31.99
CA ARG A 280 4.09 -6.55 -32.39
C ARG A 280 5.54 -6.19 -31.98
N GLY A 281 6.47 -7.12 -32.20
CA GLY A 281 7.90 -6.94 -31.92
C GLY A 281 8.32 -7.10 -30.46
N VAL A 282 7.41 -7.49 -29.57
CA VAL A 282 7.68 -7.64 -28.12
C VAL A 282 7.61 -9.10 -27.72
N GLU A 283 8.64 -9.58 -27.05
CA GLU A 283 8.75 -10.97 -26.59
C GLU A 283 8.32 -11.17 -25.13
N LEU A 284 7.73 -12.34 -24.86
CA LEU A 284 7.37 -12.80 -23.53
C LEU A 284 7.59 -14.32 -23.46
N ASN A 285 8.20 -14.79 -22.37
CA ASN A 285 8.23 -16.21 -22.04
C ASN A 285 7.13 -16.54 -21.02
N TYR A 286 6.25 -17.50 -21.32
CA TYR A 286 5.15 -17.84 -20.40
C TYR A 286 5.63 -18.47 -19.09
N LYS A 287 6.73 -19.24 -19.11
CA LYS A 287 7.30 -19.88 -17.90
C LYS A 287 7.73 -18.84 -16.86
N ASP A 288 8.31 -17.71 -17.30
CA ASP A 288 8.72 -16.61 -16.43
C ASP A 288 7.54 -15.76 -15.91
N TRP A 289 6.42 -15.70 -16.64
CA TRP A 289 5.24 -14.98 -16.17
C TRP A 289 4.48 -15.80 -15.12
N PHE A 290 4.24 -17.09 -15.39
CA PHE A 290 3.49 -17.96 -14.49
C PHE A 290 4.29 -18.42 -13.28
N SER A 291 5.60 -18.17 -13.22
CA SER A 291 6.35 -18.33 -11.99
C SER A 291 5.94 -17.29 -10.91
N ARG A 292 5.26 -16.21 -11.28
CA ARG A 292 4.88 -15.13 -10.37
C ARG A 292 3.55 -15.35 -9.67
N SER A 293 3.40 -14.78 -8.48
CA SER A 293 2.22 -14.96 -7.60
C SER A 293 0.93 -14.31 -8.12
N GLU A 294 1.08 -13.22 -8.87
CA GLU A 294 0.02 -12.37 -9.43
C GLU A 294 -0.47 -12.85 -10.80
N SER A 295 0.12 -13.93 -11.33
CA SER A 295 -0.15 -14.44 -12.68
C SER A 295 -1.62 -14.81 -12.93
N LEU A 296 -2.39 -15.07 -11.86
CA LEU A 296 -3.80 -15.46 -11.90
C LEU A 296 -4.77 -14.29 -11.64
N ASP A 297 -4.28 -13.09 -11.31
CA ASP A 297 -5.13 -12.00 -10.80
C ASP A 297 -6.06 -11.38 -11.85
N ALA A 298 -5.80 -11.64 -13.14
CA ALA A 298 -6.67 -11.25 -14.25
C ALA A 298 -7.93 -12.12 -14.38
N LEU A 299 -8.06 -13.19 -13.59
CA LEU A 299 -9.26 -14.03 -13.61
C LEU A 299 -10.47 -13.34 -12.96
N PRO A 300 -11.69 -13.60 -13.45
CA PRO A 300 -12.92 -13.08 -12.88
C PRO A 300 -13.25 -13.72 -11.53
N ILE A 301 -12.98 -15.02 -11.37
CA ILE A 301 -13.18 -15.79 -10.13
C ILE A 301 -11.86 -16.45 -9.76
N ILE A 302 -11.25 -15.97 -8.68
CA ILE A 302 -10.01 -16.52 -8.10
C ILE A 302 -9.91 -16.10 -6.63
N PRO A 303 -9.33 -16.91 -5.75
CA PRO A 303 -9.07 -16.50 -4.38
C PRO A 303 -8.01 -15.39 -4.30
N ILE A 304 -8.16 -14.54 -3.29
CA ILE A 304 -7.24 -13.48 -2.92
C ILE A 304 -6.89 -13.72 -1.45
N LEU A 305 -5.60 -13.89 -1.18
CA LEU A 305 -5.06 -13.89 0.18
C LEU A 305 -4.87 -12.43 0.61
N SER A 306 -5.25 -12.09 1.84
CA SER A 306 -4.98 -10.78 2.45
C SER A 306 -3.48 -10.60 2.72
N ASP A 307 -3.13 -9.47 3.31
CA ASP A 307 -1.84 -9.31 3.98
C ASP A 307 -1.69 -10.34 5.12
N ILE A 308 -0.44 -10.63 5.54
CA ILE A 308 -0.16 -11.66 6.56
C ILE A 308 -0.75 -11.22 7.90
N ILE A 309 -1.62 -12.03 8.47
CA ILE A 309 -2.26 -11.74 9.75
C ILE A 309 -1.36 -12.17 10.92
N GLY A 310 -0.48 -13.16 10.71
CA GLY A 310 0.48 -13.62 11.72
C GLY A 310 1.65 -14.39 11.10
N GLU A 311 2.80 -14.34 11.77
CA GLU A 311 4.06 -14.94 11.33
C GLU A 311 4.85 -15.49 12.53
N THR A 312 5.33 -16.73 12.44
CA THR A 312 6.04 -17.46 13.52
C THR A 312 7.28 -18.14 12.96
N THR A 313 8.44 -18.04 13.61
CA THR A 313 9.63 -18.87 13.32
C THR A 313 9.91 -19.73 14.54
N ASN A 314 9.79 -21.05 14.39
CA ASN A 314 10.27 -21.99 15.37
C ASN A 314 11.64 -22.53 14.97
N GLU A 315 12.68 -21.99 15.58
CA GLU A 315 14.07 -22.41 15.31
C GLU A 315 14.33 -23.86 15.77
N SER A 316 13.73 -24.29 16.89
CA SER A 316 13.91 -25.65 17.43
C SER A 316 13.36 -26.74 16.51
N ASN A 317 12.20 -26.49 15.89
CA ASN A 317 11.58 -27.44 14.95
C ASN A 317 11.94 -27.13 13.48
N GLY A 318 12.61 -26.01 13.22
CA GLY A 318 12.87 -25.53 11.87
C GLY A 318 11.58 -25.23 11.09
N GLU A 319 10.57 -24.64 11.72
CA GLU A 319 9.28 -24.34 11.09
C GLU A 319 9.08 -22.83 10.90
N ARG A 320 8.57 -22.44 9.73
CA ARG A 320 8.10 -21.08 9.46
C ARG A 320 6.61 -21.12 9.14
N ILE A 321 5.81 -20.34 9.88
CA ILE A 321 4.36 -20.33 9.77
C ILE A 321 3.89 -18.95 9.31
N PHE A 322 3.02 -18.92 8.31
CA PHE A 322 2.37 -17.72 7.80
C PHE A 322 0.85 -17.87 7.83
N THR A 323 0.14 -16.89 8.37
CA THR A 323 -1.32 -16.90 8.42
C THR A 323 -1.90 -15.80 7.54
N PHE A 324 -2.91 -16.13 6.73
CA PHE A 324 -3.59 -15.20 5.83
C PHE A 324 -5.11 -15.29 5.96
N GLY A 325 -5.78 -14.18 5.68
CA GLY A 325 -7.22 -14.14 5.41
C GLY A 325 -7.53 -14.44 3.96
N LEU A 326 -8.67 -15.06 3.69
CA LEU A 326 -9.09 -15.45 2.35
C LEU A 326 -10.40 -14.79 1.92
N LYS A 327 -10.41 -14.29 0.68
CA LYS A 327 -11.63 -13.86 -0.01
C LYS A 327 -11.66 -14.33 -1.45
N LEU A 328 -12.85 -14.46 -2.02
CA LEU A 328 -13.05 -14.72 -3.45
C LEU A 328 -13.33 -13.44 -4.23
N LYS A 329 -12.68 -13.31 -5.38
CA LYS A 329 -13.03 -12.32 -6.40
C LYS A 329 -14.28 -12.80 -7.15
N PHE A 330 -15.26 -11.92 -7.37
CA PHE A 330 -16.57 -12.29 -7.96
C PHE A 330 -16.95 -11.52 -9.23
N ALA A 331 -16.04 -11.47 -10.21
CA ALA A 331 -16.27 -10.88 -11.54
C ALA A 331 -16.87 -9.44 -11.53
N ASN A 332 -16.71 -8.72 -10.41
CA ASN A 332 -17.27 -7.39 -10.23
C ASN A 332 -16.62 -6.38 -11.18
N LYS A 333 -17.27 -5.23 -11.37
CA LYS A 333 -16.76 -4.18 -12.25
C LYS A 333 -15.35 -3.72 -11.83
N VAL A 334 -14.46 -3.50 -12.80
CA VAL A 334 -13.09 -3.02 -12.56
C VAL A 334 -13.16 -1.55 -12.12
N GLN A 335 -13.11 -1.31 -10.81
CA GLN A 335 -13.38 0.01 -10.20
C GLN A 335 -12.48 1.14 -10.69
N ALA A 336 -11.27 0.84 -11.17
CA ALA A 336 -10.35 1.81 -11.77
C ALA A 336 -10.91 2.52 -13.02
N GLN A 337 -11.95 1.98 -13.66
CA GLN A 337 -12.66 2.62 -14.78
C GLN A 337 -13.93 3.38 -14.36
N GLY A 338 -14.29 3.32 -13.06
CA GLY A 338 -15.43 4.01 -12.47
C GLY A 338 -16.78 3.76 -13.14
N GLU A 339 -17.46 4.80 -13.62
CA GLU A 339 -18.81 4.68 -14.21
C GLU A 339 -18.83 3.87 -15.51
N LYS A 340 -17.70 3.83 -16.26
CA LYS A 340 -17.51 2.99 -17.45
C LYS A 340 -17.03 1.57 -17.10
N ALA A 341 -16.96 1.22 -15.82
CA ALA A 341 -16.36 -0.02 -15.38
C ALA A 341 -17.11 -1.25 -15.92
N LYS A 342 -16.38 -2.00 -16.75
CA LYS A 342 -16.82 -3.28 -17.27
C LYS A 342 -16.56 -4.38 -16.22
N PRO A 343 -17.37 -5.45 -16.18
CA PRO A 343 -17.01 -6.68 -15.47
C PRO A 343 -15.59 -7.14 -15.85
N VAL A 344 -14.89 -7.80 -14.93
CA VAL A 344 -13.48 -8.23 -15.13
C VAL A 344 -13.26 -8.93 -16.47
N PHE A 345 -14.14 -9.88 -16.80
CA PHE A 345 -14.05 -10.66 -18.04
C PHE A 345 -14.13 -9.76 -19.28
N ASP A 346 -15.11 -8.86 -19.32
CA ASP A 346 -15.33 -7.95 -20.45
C ASP A 346 -14.22 -6.90 -20.56
N TYR A 347 -13.67 -6.45 -19.43
CA TYR A 347 -12.52 -5.55 -19.40
C TYR A 347 -11.29 -6.19 -20.07
N TYR A 348 -10.97 -7.44 -19.71
CA TYR A 348 -9.81 -8.13 -20.30
C TYR A 348 -10.07 -8.60 -21.74
N CYS A 349 -11.31 -8.93 -22.11
CA CYS A 349 -11.68 -9.13 -23.53
C CYS A 349 -11.49 -7.85 -24.35
N ASN A 350 -11.75 -6.67 -23.76
CA ASN A 350 -11.53 -5.39 -24.42
C ASN A 350 -10.03 -5.11 -24.64
N ILE A 351 -9.16 -5.54 -23.71
CA ILE A 351 -7.70 -5.45 -23.86
C ILE A 351 -7.23 -6.38 -24.99
N LEU A 352 -7.75 -7.61 -25.04
CA LEU A 352 -7.40 -8.59 -26.08
C LEU A 352 -7.83 -8.17 -27.49
N ASN A 353 -8.73 -7.20 -27.65
CA ASN A 353 -9.23 -6.80 -28.96
C ASN A 353 -8.18 -5.97 -29.73
N PRO A 354 -7.63 -6.47 -30.86
CA PRO A 354 -6.62 -5.73 -31.63
C PRO A 354 -7.15 -4.40 -32.19
N GLY A 355 -8.47 -4.26 -32.38
CA GLY A 355 -9.08 -3.01 -32.82
C GLY A 355 -8.97 -1.86 -31.81
N ASN A 356 -8.60 -2.15 -30.55
CA ASN A 356 -8.36 -1.15 -29.51
C ASN A 356 -6.86 -0.86 -29.30
N TRP A 357 -5.99 -1.37 -30.18
CA TRP A 357 -4.54 -1.28 -29.99
C TRP A 357 -4.05 0.17 -29.91
N ASP A 358 -4.44 1.02 -30.86
CA ASP A 358 -3.94 2.39 -30.96
C ASP A 358 -4.30 3.20 -29.71
N GLN A 359 -5.57 3.13 -29.28
CA GLN A 359 -6.02 3.76 -28.03
C GLN A 359 -5.25 3.26 -26.80
N GLN A 360 -5.00 1.94 -26.69
CA GLN A 360 -4.28 1.39 -25.54
C GLN A 360 -2.80 1.81 -25.50
N VAL A 361 -2.18 2.00 -26.67
CA VAL A 361 -0.81 2.48 -26.77
C VAL A 361 -0.73 3.97 -26.45
N GLU A 362 -1.70 4.78 -26.87
CA GLU A 362 -1.79 6.20 -26.46
C GLU A 362 -1.92 6.35 -24.95
N GLU A 363 -2.71 5.49 -24.30
CA GLU A 363 -2.88 5.47 -22.84
C GLU A 363 -1.68 4.83 -22.09
N SER A 364 -0.72 4.23 -22.81
CA SER A 364 0.40 3.48 -22.21
C SER A 364 1.64 3.48 -23.14
N ASN A 365 2.25 2.32 -23.39
CA ASN A 365 3.24 2.14 -24.44
C ASN A 365 3.14 0.75 -25.07
N THR A 366 3.73 0.60 -26.25
CA THR A 366 3.71 -0.63 -27.05
C THR A 366 4.16 -1.87 -26.27
N GLU A 367 5.24 -1.79 -25.50
CA GLU A 367 5.77 -2.93 -24.76
C GLU A 367 4.81 -3.42 -23.68
N ILE A 368 4.27 -2.49 -22.88
CA ILE A 368 3.33 -2.80 -21.80
C ILE A 368 2.07 -3.43 -22.36
N VAL A 369 1.49 -2.86 -23.42
CA VAL A 369 0.26 -3.36 -24.04
C VAL A 369 0.48 -4.74 -24.66
N ALA A 370 1.55 -4.93 -25.44
CA ALA A 370 1.86 -6.24 -26.05
C ALA A 370 2.08 -7.34 -25.01
N ARG A 371 2.90 -7.08 -23.98
CA ARG A 371 3.11 -8.04 -22.89
C ARG A 371 1.81 -8.35 -22.16
N LYS A 372 0.96 -7.35 -21.93
CA LYS A 372 -0.35 -7.53 -21.29
C LYS A 372 -1.25 -8.42 -22.13
N MET A 373 -1.35 -8.19 -23.44
CA MET A 373 -2.13 -9.03 -24.36
C MET A 373 -1.63 -10.47 -24.40
N LEU A 374 -0.32 -10.71 -24.50
CA LEU A 374 0.28 -12.06 -24.48
C LEU A 374 -0.05 -12.80 -23.17
N ARG A 375 0.10 -12.14 -22.01
CA ARG A 375 -0.22 -12.73 -20.70
C ARG A 375 -1.69 -13.13 -20.60
N ILE A 376 -2.59 -12.24 -21.04
CA ILE A 376 -4.03 -12.49 -21.00
C ILE A 376 -4.40 -13.59 -22.01
N LEU A 377 -3.81 -13.62 -23.20
CA LEU A 377 -4.05 -14.65 -24.22
C LEU A 377 -3.89 -16.05 -23.63
N PHE A 378 -2.74 -16.32 -23.04
CA PHE A 378 -2.46 -17.63 -22.46
C PHE A 378 -3.46 -17.95 -21.35
N LEU A 379 -3.61 -17.05 -20.38
CA LEU A 379 -4.47 -17.27 -19.22
C LEU A 379 -5.93 -17.50 -19.62
N TYR A 380 -6.48 -16.65 -20.49
CA TYR A 380 -7.89 -16.72 -20.89
C TYR A 380 -8.15 -17.89 -21.82
N TYR A 381 -7.21 -18.24 -22.70
CA TYR A 381 -7.33 -19.46 -23.50
C TYR A 381 -7.35 -20.69 -22.60
N PHE A 382 -6.37 -20.83 -21.69
CA PHE A 382 -6.29 -21.99 -20.80
C PHE A 382 -7.55 -22.17 -19.93
N ILE A 383 -8.13 -21.07 -19.47
CA ILE A 383 -9.23 -21.11 -18.51
C ILE A 383 -10.61 -21.15 -19.18
N PHE A 384 -10.79 -20.53 -20.35
CA PHE A 384 -12.12 -20.31 -20.94
C PHE A 384 -12.33 -20.91 -22.33
N ALA A 385 -11.29 -21.45 -22.97
CA ALA A 385 -11.49 -22.16 -24.24
C ALA A 385 -12.42 -23.36 -24.02
N SER A 386 -13.49 -23.43 -24.81
CA SER A 386 -14.51 -24.47 -24.71
C SER A 386 -15.05 -24.81 -26.09
N ARG A 387 -15.71 -25.96 -26.18
CA ARG A 387 -16.50 -26.42 -27.33
C ARG A 387 -17.99 -26.57 -27.02
N CYS A 388 -18.37 -26.34 -25.75
CA CYS A 388 -19.71 -26.60 -25.25
C CYS A 388 -20.44 -25.27 -25.01
N ASN A 389 -21.69 -25.20 -25.46
CA ASN A 389 -22.54 -24.04 -25.26
C ASN A 389 -23.66 -24.40 -24.26
N PRO A 390 -23.70 -23.78 -23.06
CA PRO A 390 -24.67 -24.09 -22.01
C PRO A 390 -26.10 -23.66 -22.33
N MET A 391 -26.31 -23.01 -23.49
CA MET A 391 -27.63 -22.58 -24.00
C MET A 391 -28.18 -23.51 -25.09
N THR A 392 -27.42 -24.52 -25.53
CA THR A 392 -27.85 -25.46 -26.56
C THR A 392 -28.69 -26.60 -25.96
N GLU A 393 -29.72 -27.04 -26.67
CA GLU A 393 -30.55 -28.18 -26.28
C GLU A 393 -29.70 -29.46 -26.23
N GLY A 394 -29.87 -30.27 -25.17
CA GLY A 394 -29.06 -31.47 -24.93
C GLY A 394 -27.66 -31.21 -24.36
N TYR A 395 -27.37 -29.99 -23.88
CA TYR A 395 -26.10 -29.70 -23.20
C TYR A 395 -25.91 -30.54 -21.93
N GLU A 396 -24.90 -31.41 -21.95
CA GLU A 396 -24.43 -32.15 -20.79
C GLU A 396 -23.31 -31.39 -20.09
N ILE A 397 -23.56 -30.97 -18.85
CA ILE A 397 -22.60 -30.14 -18.11
C ILE A 397 -21.25 -30.83 -17.87
N SER A 398 -21.23 -32.14 -17.71
CA SER A 398 -20.01 -32.95 -17.56
C SER A 398 -19.06 -32.85 -18.75
N SER A 399 -19.59 -32.59 -19.95
CA SER A 399 -18.79 -32.49 -21.19
C SER A 399 -17.77 -31.34 -21.18
N GLU A 400 -17.92 -30.37 -20.27
CA GLU A 400 -16.93 -29.28 -20.09
C GLU A 400 -15.56 -29.82 -19.67
N LEU A 401 -15.52 -30.95 -18.94
CA LEU A 401 -14.28 -31.55 -18.43
C LEU A 401 -13.44 -32.24 -19.52
N ASP A 402 -14.03 -32.52 -20.68
CA ASP A 402 -13.41 -33.33 -21.73
C ASP A 402 -12.50 -32.54 -22.67
N TYR A 403 -12.56 -31.20 -22.63
CA TYR A 403 -11.77 -30.39 -23.56
C TYR A 403 -10.30 -30.39 -23.13
N ASP A 404 -9.42 -30.90 -23.98
CA ASP A 404 -7.96 -30.83 -23.83
C ASP A 404 -7.44 -29.48 -24.32
N VAL A 405 -7.05 -28.62 -23.37
CA VAL A 405 -6.59 -27.27 -23.68
C VAL A 405 -5.12 -27.23 -24.06
N ILE A 406 -4.30 -28.15 -23.53
CA ILE A 406 -2.85 -28.18 -23.80
C ILE A 406 -2.63 -28.49 -25.27
N SER A 407 -3.20 -29.59 -25.76
CA SER A 407 -3.09 -29.98 -27.18
C SER A 407 -3.65 -28.89 -28.11
N GLY A 408 -4.78 -28.31 -27.73
CA GLY A 408 -5.39 -27.22 -28.50
C GLY A 408 -4.52 -25.96 -28.58
N PHE A 409 -3.79 -25.63 -27.51
CA PHE A 409 -2.88 -24.48 -27.46
C PHE A 409 -1.62 -24.73 -28.30
N GLU A 410 -0.99 -25.89 -28.12
CA GLU A 410 0.20 -26.33 -28.85
C GLU A 410 -0.01 -26.37 -30.36
N GLN A 411 -1.17 -26.85 -30.81
CA GLN A 411 -1.43 -27.02 -32.24
C GLN A 411 -1.89 -25.73 -32.93
N ARG A 412 -2.62 -24.85 -32.22
CA ARG A 412 -3.35 -23.74 -32.87
C ARG A 412 -2.90 -22.35 -32.46
N ILE A 413 -2.26 -22.19 -31.30
CA ILE A 413 -1.89 -20.89 -30.76
C ILE A 413 -0.38 -20.70 -30.76
N LEU A 414 0.35 -21.61 -30.10
CA LEU A 414 1.79 -21.46 -29.91
C LEU A 414 2.58 -21.26 -31.22
N PRO A 415 2.36 -22.02 -32.31
CA PRO A 415 3.14 -21.88 -33.55
C PRO A 415 2.97 -20.50 -34.20
N ILE A 416 1.74 -19.97 -34.19
CA ILE A 416 1.42 -18.66 -34.75
C ILE A 416 2.09 -17.54 -33.94
N PHE A 417 2.15 -17.68 -32.62
CA PHE A 417 2.78 -16.68 -31.75
C PHE A 417 4.31 -16.78 -31.69
N LYS A 418 4.89 -17.90 -32.14
CA LYS A 418 6.34 -18.03 -32.39
C LYS A 418 6.74 -17.42 -33.73
N GLU A 419 6.11 -17.85 -34.82
CA GLU A 419 6.61 -17.59 -36.18
C GLU A 419 5.59 -16.93 -37.13
N GLY A 420 4.32 -16.83 -36.72
CA GLY A 420 3.26 -16.28 -37.56
C GLY A 420 3.34 -14.78 -37.81
N THR A 421 2.64 -14.33 -38.85
CA THR A 421 2.47 -12.91 -39.20
C THR A 421 1.59 -12.17 -38.19
N GLN A 422 1.70 -10.84 -38.16
CA GLN A 422 0.90 -10.01 -37.27
C GLN A 422 -0.62 -10.15 -37.53
N GLU A 423 -1.04 -10.28 -38.79
CA GLU A 423 -2.45 -10.47 -39.14
C GLU A 423 -2.99 -11.83 -38.66
N GLN A 424 -2.17 -12.89 -38.73
CA GLN A 424 -2.53 -14.19 -38.18
C GLN A 424 -2.72 -14.12 -36.65
N LYS A 425 -1.83 -13.40 -35.95
CA LYS A 425 -1.96 -13.18 -34.51
C LYS A 425 -3.21 -12.38 -34.15
N ASP A 426 -3.49 -11.30 -34.88
CA ASP A 426 -4.69 -10.47 -34.70
C ASP A 426 -5.98 -11.27 -35.01
N SER A 427 -5.94 -12.18 -35.99
CA SER A 427 -7.01 -13.12 -36.27
C SER A 427 -7.27 -14.09 -35.11
N ILE A 428 -6.22 -14.61 -34.46
CA ILE A 428 -6.39 -15.48 -33.27
C ILE A 428 -7.07 -14.71 -32.12
N PHE A 429 -6.67 -13.47 -31.85
CA PHE A 429 -7.33 -12.66 -30.83
C PHE A 429 -8.81 -12.43 -31.13
N ARG A 430 -9.16 -12.06 -32.37
CA ARG A 430 -10.56 -11.89 -32.79
C ARG A 430 -11.35 -13.20 -32.68
N GLY A 431 -10.77 -14.32 -33.13
CA GLY A 431 -11.36 -15.64 -33.05
C GLY A 431 -11.61 -16.10 -31.60
N LEU A 432 -10.68 -15.82 -30.70
CA LEU A 432 -10.82 -16.13 -29.27
C LEU A 432 -11.99 -15.38 -28.64
N ILE A 433 -12.06 -14.06 -28.86
CA ILE A 433 -13.16 -13.22 -28.35
C ILE A 433 -14.50 -13.69 -28.92
N GLN A 434 -14.55 -14.06 -30.20
CA GLN A 434 -15.77 -14.60 -30.81
C GLN A 434 -16.14 -15.96 -30.21
N GLY A 435 -15.18 -16.85 -30.01
CA GLY A 435 -15.40 -18.15 -29.36
C GLY A 435 -16.00 -18.00 -27.96
N PHE A 436 -15.49 -17.07 -27.14
CA PHE A 436 -16.04 -16.80 -25.82
C PHE A 436 -17.51 -16.38 -25.83
N LYS A 437 -17.93 -15.62 -26.86
CA LYS A 437 -19.34 -15.26 -27.07
C LYS A 437 -20.16 -16.46 -27.52
N THR A 438 -19.69 -17.19 -28.54
CA THR A 438 -20.37 -18.37 -29.11
C THR A 438 -20.64 -19.44 -28.04
N PHE A 439 -19.68 -19.69 -27.15
CA PHE A 439 -19.79 -20.71 -26.10
C PHE A 439 -20.33 -20.16 -24.77
N ASN A 440 -20.87 -18.93 -24.75
CA ASN A 440 -21.50 -18.30 -23.59
C ASN A 440 -20.66 -18.39 -22.30
N VAL A 441 -19.36 -18.10 -22.39
CA VAL A 441 -18.42 -18.16 -21.24
C VAL A 441 -18.90 -17.30 -20.08
N GLN A 442 -19.47 -16.12 -20.37
CA GLN A 442 -20.01 -15.24 -19.34
C GLN A 442 -21.12 -15.91 -18.52
N THR A 443 -21.99 -16.71 -19.15
CA THR A 443 -23.03 -17.48 -18.46
C THR A 443 -22.42 -18.53 -17.53
N LYS A 444 -21.35 -19.22 -17.96
CA LYS A 444 -20.62 -20.18 -17.11
C LYS A 444 -20.02 -19.51 -15.88
N ILE A 445 -19.39 -18.34 -16.07
CA ILE A 445 -18.84 -17.52 -14.97
C ILE A 445 -19.94 -17.11 -14.00
N GLN A 446 -21.13 -16.70 -14.48
CA GLN A 446 -22.23 -16.33 -13.59
C GLN A 446 -22.80 -17.51 -12.81
N ARG A 447 -22.92 -18.70 -13.43
CA ARG A 447 -23.33 -19.93 -12.73
C ARG A 447 -22.33 -20.32 -11.65
N LEU A 448 -21.03 -20.28 -11.95
CA LEU A 448 -19.97 -20.54 -10.96
C LEU A 448 -19.98 -19.51 -9.83
N LYS A 449 -20.14 -18.22 -10.15
CA LYS A 449 -20.28 -17.15 -9.16
C LYS A 449 -21.44 -17.44 -8.21
N HIS A 450 -22.63 -17.75 -8.75
CA HIS A 450 -23.81 -18.03 -7.95
C HIS A 450 -23.64 -19.26 -7.03
N LEU A 451 -23.03 -20.33 -7.54
CA LEU A 451 -22.71 -21.52 -6.75
C LEU A 451 -21.80 -21.18 -5.56
N LEU A 452 -20.71 -20.46 -5.80
CA LEU A 452 -19.73 -20.10 -4.78
C LEU A 452 -20.33 -19.15 -3.75
N GLU A 453 -21.07 -18.13 -4.19
CA GLU A 453 -21.77 -17.20 -3.29
C GLU A 453 -22.76 -17.94 -2.38
N THR A 454 -23.52 -18.87 -2.94
CA THR A 454 -24.49 -19.70 -2.18
C THR A 454 -23.78 -20.61 -1.19
N THR A 455 -22.66 -21.23 -1.60
CA THR A 455 -21.85 -22.11 -0.75
C THR A 455 -21.29 -21.36 0.44
N LEU A 456 -20.63 -20.21 0.22
CA LEU A 456 -20.04 -19.39 1.27
C LEU A 456 -21.08 -18.81 2.25
N LYS A 457 -22.32 -18.60 1.80
CA LYS A 457 -23.43 -18.12 2.65
C LYS A 457 -24.01 -19.20 3.57
N ARG A 458 -23.70 -20.49 3.38
CA ARG A 458 -24.25 -21.61 4.19
C ARG A 458 -24.00 -21.45 5.70
N ARG A 459 -25.02 -21.73 6.51
CA ARG A 459 -24.97 -21.51 7.97
C ARG A 459 -23.94 -22.36 8.70
N GLY A 460 -23.82 -23.64 8.31
CA GLY A 460 -22.88 -24.58 8.91
C GLY A 460 -21.43 -24.12 8.79
N ILE A 461 -20.62 -24.48 9.78
CA ILE A 461 -19.16 -24.28 9.78
C ILE A 461 -18.54 -25.32 8.85
N PHE A 462 -17.65 -24.90 7.96
CA PHE A 462 -16.90 -25.83 7.13
C PHE A 462 -15.89 -26.60 7.96
N LYS A 463 -15.73 -27.89 7.69
CA LYS A 463 -14.71 -28.70 8.36
C LYS A 463 -13.33 -28.15 7.99
N PRO A 464 -12.38 -28.04 8.93
CA PRO A 464 -11.00 -27.73 8.59
C PRO A 464 -10.42 -28.78 7.63
N GLN A 465 -9.54 -28.36 6.74
CA GLN A 465 -8.87 -29.24 5.79
C GLN A 465 -7.38 -28.91 5.70
N VAL A 466 -6.57 -29.97 5.70
CA VAL A 466 -5.12 -29.88 5.56
C VAL A 466 -4.70 -30.44 4.21
N PHE A 467 -3.78 -29.76 3.52
CA PHE A 467 -3.11 -30.21 2.31
C PHE A 467 -1.60 -30.27 2.55
N GLN A 468 -1.02 -31.46 2.39
CA GLN A 468 0.42 -31.68 2.47
C GLN A 468 1.02 -31.55 1.07
N LYS A 469 2.06 -30.73 0.94
CA LYS A 469 2.79 -30.46 -0.30
C LYS A 469 4.29 -30.38 -0.01
N LYS A 470 5.09 -30.25 -1.05
CA LYS A 470 6.53 -29.99 -0.94
C LYS A 470 6.93 -28.84 -1.85
N ILE A 471 7.84 -27.97 -1.40
CA ILE A 471 8.63 -27.11 -2.28
C ILE A 471 9.77 -27.96 -2.80
N GLY A 472 9.99 -27.99 -4.11
CA GLY A 472 11.07 -28.74 -4.72
C GLY A 472 11.87 -27.88 -5.68
N VAL A 473 13.20 -27.96 -5.57
CA VAL A 473 14.13 -27.41 -6.55
C VAL A 473 14.48 -28.49 -7.56
N VAL A 474 14.08 -28.27 -8.81
CA VAL A 474 14.13 -29.24 -9.91
C VAL A 474 15.59 -29.51 -10.32
N ARG A 475 15.94 -30.78 -10.58
CA ARG A 475 17.30 -31.20 -10.95
C ARG A 475 17.84 -30.53 -12.21
N GLY A 476 16.96 -30.06 -13.11
CA GLY A 476 17.35 -29.36 -14.34
C GLY A 476 18.09 -28.03 -14.14
N ILE A 477 18.30 -27.57 -12.90
CA ILE A 477 19.22 -26.47 -12.60
C ILE A 477 20.68 -26.92 -12.51
N LEU A 478 20.93 -28.24 -12.44
CA LEU A 478 22.26 -28.83 -12.32
C LEU A 478 22.78 -29.22 -13.71
N ARG A 479 24.09 -29.00 -13.94
CA ARG A 479 24.78 -29.47 -15.15
C ARG A 479 24.96 -30.98 -15.12
N GLN A 480 25.03 -31.56 -16.31
CA GLN A 480 25.23 -33.01 -16.49
C GLN A 480 26.57 -33.35 -17.16
N SER A 481 27.36 -32.36 -17.59
CA SER A 481 28.63 -32.60 -18.29
C SER A 481 29.75 -32.92 -17.31
N PRO A 482 30.41 -34.09 -17.40
CA PRO A 482 31.53 -34.46 -16.53
C PRO A 482 32.64 -33.40 -16.51
N ASN A 483 32.99 -32.83 -17.67
CA ASN A 483 34.01 -31.79 -17.79
C ASN A 483 33.67 -30.50 -17.04
N SER A 484 32.39 -30.14 -16.96
CA SER A 484 31.94 -28.98 -16.19
C SER A 484 31.96 -29.29 -14.69
N LEU A 485 31.50 -30.48 -14.33
CA LEU A 485 31.38 -30.93 -12.94
C LEU A 485 32.75 -31.11 -12.28
N GLY A 486 33.75 -31.68 -12.98
CA GLY A 486 35.13 -31.82 -12.50
C GLY A 486 35.81 -30.48 -12.17
N ASN A 487 35.31 -29.36 -12.71
CA ASN A 487 35.80 -28.01 -12.40
C ASN A 487 34.98 -27.30 -11.30
N GLY A 488 34.03 -27.99 -10.65
CA GLY A 488 33.14 -27.40 -9.65
C GLY A 488 32.03 -26.51 -10.23
N ASP A 489 31.78 -26.55 -11.54
CA ASP A 489 30.72 -25.81 -12.22
C ASP A 489 29.45 -26.66 -12.31
N VAL A 490 28.66 -26.63 -11.22
CA VAL A 490 27.54 -27.55 -11.00
C VAL A 490 26.19 -26.97 -11.40
N PHE A 491 26.04 -25.65 -11.40
CA PHE A 491 24.76 -24.98 -11.68
C PHE A 491 24.69 -24.43 -13.11
N ASP A 492 23.48 -24.36 -13.67
CA ASP A 492 23.21 -23.64 -14.92
C ASP A 492 23.59 -22.15 -14.78
N ASP A 493 24.18 -21.56 -15.84
CA ASP A 493 24.63 -20.16 -15.90
C ASP A 493 23.54 -19.16 -15.48
N VAL A 494 22.27 -19.54 -15.60
CA VAL A 494 21.12 -18.73 -15.16
C VAL A 494 21.20 -18.32 -13.68
N VAL A 495 21.79 -19.17 -12.81
CA VAL A 495 21.94 -18.87 -11.38
C VAL A 495 22.83 -17.67 -11.16
N GLY A 496 23.94 -17.59 -11.88
CA GLY A 496 24.85 -16.46 -11.81
C GLY A 496 24.39 -15.23 -12.59
N ARG A 497 23.68 -15.41 -13.71
CA ARG A 497 23.28 -14.32 -14.61
C ARG A 497 22.00 -13.60 -14.18
N ASN A 498 20.95 -14.34 -13.84
CA ASN A 498 19.64 -13.77 -13.51
C ASN A 498 18.88 -14.61 -12.47
N PRO A 499 19.06 -14.32 -11.17
CA PRO A 499 18.45 -15.11 -10.09
C PRO A 499 16.92 -15.23 -10.16
N ARG A 500 16.21 -14.26 -10.77
CA ARG A 500 14.74 -14.35 -10.94
C ARG A 500 14.32 -15.43 -11.92
N GLU A 501 15.16 -15.74 -12.90
CA GLU A 501 14.89 -16.81 -13.84
C GLU A 501 14.95 -18.19 -13.17
N CYS A 502 15.68 -18.32 -12.05
CA CYS A 502 15.73 -19.55 -11.25
C CYS A 502 14.35 -19.97 -10.70
N LEU A 503 13.38 -19.05 -10.63
CA LEU A 503 12.01 -19.35 -10.20
C LEU A 503 11.29 -20.40 -11.06
N ARG A 504 11.78 -20.64 -12.28
CA ARG A 504 11.26 -21.70 -13.16
C ARG A 504 11.64 -23.10 -12.67
N TYR A 505 12.67 -23.23 -11.83
CA TYR A 505 13.13 -24.50 -11.25
C TYR A 505 12.59 -24.71 -9.83
N ILE A 506 11.83 -23.77 -9.28
CA ILE A 506 11.16 -23.91 -7.98
C ILE A 506 9.68 -24.22 -8.21
N THR A 507 9.24 -25.36 -7.71
CA THR A 507 7.89 -25.89 -7.93
C THR A 507 7.27 -26.35 -6.61
N ILE A 508 5.94 -26.37 -6.56
CA ILE A 508 5.19 -26.90 -5.41
C ILE A 508 4.23 -27.96 -5.93
N LYS A 509 4.28 -29.15 -5.36
CA LYS A 509 3.36 -30.26 -5.70
C LYS A 509 3.18 -31.21 -4.51
N ASP A 510 2.28 -32.19 -4.66
CA ASP A 510 1.97 -33.17 -3.62
C ASP A 510 3.21 -33.97 -3.19
N ASP A 511 3.93 -34.52 -4.16
CA ASP A 511 5.18 -35.22 -3.91
C ASP A 511 6.10 -35.18 -5.12
N PHE A 512 7.42 -35.29 -4.89
CA PHE A 512 8.44 -35.39 -5.93
C PHE A 512 8.99 -36.80 -6.01
N THR A 513 9.22 -37.29 -7.23
CA THR A 513 10.07 -38.46 -7.40
C THR A 513 11.54 -38.06 -7.16
N SER A 514 12.37 -38.98 -6.68
CA SER A 514 13.80 -38.74 -6.38
C SER A 514 14.62 -38.20 -7.56
N ASN A 515 14.11 -38.40 -8.78
CA ASN A 515 14.78 -38.03 -10.03
C ASN A 515 14.36 -36.64 -10.53
N GLU A 516 13.28 -36.05 -10.01
CA GLU A 516 12.77 -34.75 -10.48
C GLU A 516 13.40 -33.56 -9.74
N THR A 517 13.72 -33.72 -8.46
CA THR A 517 14.28 -32.65 -7.61
C THR A 517 15.58 -33.09 -6.97
N PHE A 518 16.43 -32.11 -6.64
CA PHE A 518 17.64 -32.37 -5.84
C PHE A 518 17.47 -31.88 -4.40
N CYS A 519 16.58 -30.92 -4.12
CA CYS A 519 16.30 -30.46 -2.77
C CYS A 519 14.80 -30.20 -2.56
N GLN A 520 14.29 -30.48 -1.37
CA GLN A 520 12.87 -30.29 -1.04
C GLN A 520 12.63 -29.83 0.41
N LEU A 521 11.54 -29.11 0.62
CA LEU A 521 11.03 -28.69 1.93
C LEU A 521 9.55 -29.08 2.07
N PRO A 522 9.14 -29.67 3.21
CA PRO A 522 7.74 -29.98 3.47
C PRO A 522 6.92 -28.71 3.69
N VAL A 523 5.68 -28.75 3.22
CA VAL A 523 4.72 -27.64 3.34
C VAL A 523 3.34 -28.18 3.72
N CYS A 524 2.72 -27.52 4.69
CA CYS A 524 1.35 -27.79 5.10
C CYS A 524 0.48 -26.54 4.86
N PHE A 525 -0.67 -26.71 4.19
CA PHE A 525 -1.71 -25.70 4.09
C PHE A 525 -2.92 -26.14 4.91
N GLU A 526 -3.29 -25.38 5.94
CA GLU A 526 -4.49 -25.60 6.75
C GLU A 526 -5.53 -24.52 6.46
N PHE A 527 -6.74 -24.93 6.07
CA PHE A 527 -7.87 -24.03 5.80
C PHE A 527 -8.94 -24.16 6.87
N GLU A 528 -9.39 -23.03 7.40
CA GLU A 528 -10.36 -22.97 8.50
C GLU A 528 -11.46 -21.94 8.23
N ASP A 529 -12.66 -22.23 8.73
CA ASP A 529 -13.84 -21.36 8.72
C ASP A 529 -14.14 -20.89 10.14
N ILE A 530 -13.64 -19.71 10.49
CA ILE A 530 -13.75 -19.10 11.81
C ILE A 530 -15.02 -18.24 11.88
N ARG A 531 -15.77 -18.38 12.96
CA ARG A 531 -17.04 -17.67 13.16
C ARG A 531 -16.97 -16.66 14.29
N TYR A 532 -17.54 -15.48 14.05
CA TYR A 532 -17.69 -14.44 15.07
C TYR A 532 -19.14 -14.33 15.51
N TYR A 533 -19.34 -14.35 16.81
CA TYR A 533 -20.64 -14.31 17.48
C TYR A 533 -20.79 -13.01 18.25
N SER A 534 -22.02 -12.59 18.50
CA SER A 534 -22.28 -11.45 19.38
C SER A 534 -21.94 -11.83 20.82
N LYS A 535 -21.15 -11.00 21.49
CA LYS A 535 -21.03 -11.06 22.94
C LYS A 535 -22.13 -10.18 23.57
N PRO A 536 -22.84 -10.63 24.62
CA PRO A 536 -23.81 -9.80 25.33
C PRO A 536 -23.14 -8.55 25.94
N GLY A 537 -23.80 -7.41 25.84
CA GLY A 537 -23.27 -6.11 26.27
C GLY A 537 -22.97 -5.20 25.08
N THR A 538 -23.39 -3.94 25.18
CA THR A 538 -23.06 -2.91 24.20
C THR A 538 -22.52 -1.73 25.00
N GLU A 539 -21.24 -1.43 24.82
CA GLU A 539 -20.70 -0.16 25.29
C GLU A 539 -21.20 0.94 24.37
N SER A 540 -21.39 2.13 24.93
CA SER A 540 -21.63 3.31 24.11
C SER A 540 -20.84 4.48 24.65
N PHE A 541 -20.60 5.44 23.78
CA PHE A 541 -19.92 6.67 24.13
C PHE A 541 -20.65 7.86 23.53
N ASP A 542 -20.44 8.99 24.17
CA ASP A 542 -20.80 10.30 23.66
C ASP A 542 -19.57 10.94 23.03
N CYS A 543 -19.79 11.74 21.99
CA CYS A 543 -18.77 12.49 21.29
C CYS A 543 -19.22 13.95 21.24
N TYR A 544 -18.31 14.83 21.64
CA TYR A 544 -18.48 16.26 21.66
C TYR A 544 -17.31 16.90 20.92
N ASP A 545 -17.58 18.03 20.30
CA ASP A 545 -16.50 18.88 19.82
C ASP A 545 -15.80 19.54 21.00
N ALA A 546 -14.47 19.58 21.00
CA ALA A 546 -13.72 20.30 22.02
C ALA A 546 -13.99 21.82 21.90
N GLU A 547 -13.68 22.60 22.95
CA GLU A 547 -13.86 24.06 22.93
C GLU A 547 -13.21 24.69 21.69
N THR A 548 -14.04 25.33 20.85
CA THR A 548 -13.63 25.90 19.55
C THR A 548 -13.46 27.41 19.56
N ASP A 549 -13.81 28.08 20.66
CA ASP A 549 -13.85 29.54 20.78
C ASP A 549 -12.47 30.21 20.62
N THR A 550 -11.40 29.43 20.72
CA THR A 550 -9.99 29.87 20.57
C THR A 550 -9.36 29.48 19.23
N ILE A 551 -10.12 28.83 18.32
CA ILE A 551 -9.62 28.34 17.04
C ILE A 551 -9.96 29.33 15.93
N TYR A 552 -8.90 29.88 15.32
CA TYR A 552 -8.98 30.71 14.12
C TYR A 552 -8.65 29.88 12.89
N GLN A 553 -9.22 30.27 11.74
CA GLN A 553 -8.94 29.61 10.46
C GLN A 553 -8.48 30.60 9.39
N ILE A 554 -7.58 30.12 8.52
CA ILE A 554 -7.20 30.76 7.25
C ILE A 554 -7.66 29.84 6.14
N PRO A 555 -8.82 30.11 5.53
CA PRO A 555 -9.33 29.22 4.50
C PRO A 555 -8.58 29.43 3.18
N VAL A 556 -8.08 28.32 2.63
CA VAL A 556 -7.32 28.30 1.37
C VAL A 556 -8.17 27.63 0.29
N LEU A 557 -8.38 28.33 -0.83
CA LEU A 557 -9.11 27.81 -1.98
C LEU A 557 -8.15 27.55 -3.15
N VAL A 558 -8.00 26.29 -3.55
CA VAL A 558 -7.28 25.88 -4.77
C VAL A 558 -8.30 25.62 -5.88
N THR A 559 -8.30 26.44 -6.92
CA THR A 559 -9.42 26.49 -7.89
C THR A 559 -8.97 26.53 -9.35
N PRO A 560 -9.64 25.82 -10.27
CA PRO A 560 -9.51 26.05 -11.70
C PRO A 560 -9.81 27.51 -12.10
N ARG A 561 -9.09 28.02 -13.10
CA ARG A 561 -9.36 29.28 -13.79
C ARG A 561 -10.47 29.09 -14.82
N SER A 562 -11.70 28.94 -14.36
CA SER A 562 -12.88 28.73 -15.20
C SER A 562 -14.06 29.60 -14.75
N SER A 563 -15.03 29.78 -15.64
CA SER A 563 -16.29 30.48 -15.32
C SER A 563 -17.07 29.73 -14.24
N THR A 564 -17.20 28.41 -14.36
CA THR A 564 -17.95 27.57 -13.40
C THR A 564 -17.36 27.64 -12.01
N SER A 565 -16.04 27.57 -11.89
CA SER A 565 -15.35 27.65 -10.60
C SER A 565 -15.49 29.04 -9.97
N SER A 566 -15.36 30.09 -10.79
CA SER A 566 -15.55 31.47 -10.35
C SER A 566 -16.97 31.73 -9.86
N GLN A 567 -17.99 31.27 -10.60
CA GLN A 567 -19.40 31.38 -10.20
C GLN A 567 -19.70 30.57 -8.93
N THR A 568 -19.14 29.36 -8.81
CA THR A 568 -19.33 28.51 -7.63
C THR A 568 -18.69 29.14 -6.40
N SER A 569 -17.46 29.67 -6.52
CA SER A 569 -16.78 30.41 -5.46
C SER A 569 -17.59 31.64 -5.04
N GLN A 570 -18.03 32.48 -5.99
CA GLN A 570 -18.80 33.68 -5.68
C GLN A 570 -20.14 33.34 -4.99
N ARG A 571 -20.85 32.31 -5.47
CA ARG A 571 -22.16 31.93 -4.94
C ARG A 571 -22.09 31.38 -3.52
N ASN A 572 -21.07 30.58 -3.21
CA ASN A 572 -21.01 29.82 -1.95
C ASN A 572 -20.04 30.42 -0.93
N LEU A 573 -18.92 30.95 -1.42
CA LEU A 573 -17.82 31.48 -0.63
C LEU A 573 -17.61 32.97 -0.90
N GLY A 574 -18.56 33.65 -1.58
CA GLY A 574 -18.49 35.08 -1.91
C GLY A 574 -18.18 35.94 -0.69
N ASN A 575 -18.72 35.49 0.45
CA ASN A 575 -18.71 36.19 1.72
C ASN A 575 -17.52 35.87 2.63
N THR A 576 -16.70 34.89 2.26
CA THR A 576 -15.63 34.36 3.10
C THR A 576 -14.28 35.00 2.72
N PRO A 577 -13.49 35.50 3.70
CA PRO A 577 -12.09 35.85 3.49
C PRO A 577 -11.27 34.63 3.07
N LEU A 578 -10.43 34.76 2.04
CA LEU A 578 -9.75 33.61 1.44
C LEU A 578 -8.35 33.93 0.91
N VAL A 579 -7.45 32.96 1.07
CA VAL A 579 -6.26 32.82 0.22
C VAL A 579 -6.64 31.97 -0.99
N VAL A 580 -6.47 32.49 -2.21
CA VAL A 580 -6.91 31.83 -3.44
C VAL A 580 -5.73 31.51 -4.35
N VAL A 581 -5.53 30.22 -4.61
CA VAL A 581 -4.55 29.70 -5.58
C VAL A 581 -5.29 29.22 -6.82
N ALA A 582 -5.33 30.06 -7.85
CA ALA A 582 -6.03 29.75 -9.10
C ALA A 582 -5.08 29.16 -10.15
N TYR A 583 -5.46 28.05 -10.80
CA TYR A 583 -4.61 27.33 -11.76
C TYR A 583 -5.31 26.99 -13.08
N ASN A 584 -4.54 26.80 -14.15
CA ASN A 584 -5.05 26.28 -15.42
C ASN A 584 -5.26 24.77 -15.33
N ASN A 585 -6.53 24.33 -15.32
CA ASN A 585 -6.86 22.90 -15.16
C ASN A 585 -6.54 22.05 -16.40
N ARG A 586 -6.10 22.65 -17.50
CA ARG A 586 -5.77 21.98 -18.77
C ARG A 586 -4.29 22.05 -19.14
N TYR A 587 -3.46 22.76 -18.38
CA TYR A 587 -2.06 22.99 -18.76
C TYR A 587 -1.29 21.68 -18.98
N LEU A 588 -1.57 20.68 -18.15
CA LEU A 588 -0.85 19.41 -18.10
C LEU A 588 -1.48 18.32 -18.96
N ASP A 589 -2.44 18.67 -19.81
CA ASP A 589 -2.98 17.79 -20.82
C ASP A 589 -1.89 17.56 -21.90
N SER A 590 -1.83 16.35 -22.48
CA SER A 590 -0.78 15.95 -23.43
C SER A 590 -0.66 16.86 -24.66
N ASN A 591 -1.72 17.57 -25.01
CA ASN A 591 -1.75 18.49 -26.15
C ASN A 591 -1.21 19.89 -25.80
N ASN A 592 -1.04 20.20 -24.52
CA ASN A 592 -0.71 21.54 -24.03
C ASN A 592 0.68 21.65 -23.40
N SER A 593 1.26 20.54 -22.93
CA SER A 593 2.62 20.51 -22.37
C SER A 593 3.34 19.23 -22.71
N ASP A 594 4.62 19.31 -23.11
CA ASP A 594 5.51 18.16 -23.16
C ASP A 594 5.96 17.69 -21.76
N LEU A 595 6.78 16.62 -21.70
CA LEU A 595 7.27 16.05 -20.44
C LEU A 595 8.13 17.04 -19.63
N SER A 596 8.98 17.81 -20.30
CA SER A 596 9.87 18.80 -19.66
C SER A 596 9.07 19.95 -19.09
N GLN A 597 8.20 20.53 -19.92
CA GLN A 597 7.30 21.62 -19.53
C GLN A 597 6.40 21.19 -18.37
N GLY A 598 5.90 19.95 -18.42
CA GLY A 598 5.10 19.33 -17.37
C GLY A 598 5.88 19.24 -16.04
N PHE A 599 7.14 18.79 -16.07
CA PHE A 599 8.00 18.71 -14.90
C PHE A 599 8.28 20.10 -14.29
N PHE A 600 8.73 21.06 -15.10
CA PHE A 600 9.06 22.42 -14.62
C PHE A 600 7.85 23.14 -14.01
N TYR A 601 6.67 22.96 -14.62
CA TYR A 601 5.43 23.48 -14.06
C TYR A 601 5.13 22.85 -12.69
N ARG A 602 5.23 21.52 -12.55
CA ARG A 602 5.01 20.83 -11.26
C ARG A 602 5.97 21.32 -10.20
N PHE A 603 7.26 21.35 -10.53
CA PHE A 603 8.31 21.78 -9.63
C PHE A 603 8.06 23.22 -9.12
N THR A 604 7.81 24.15 -10.05
CA THR A 604 7.56 25.56 -9.72
C THR A 604 6.30 25.74 -8.89
N MET A 605 5.20 25.08 -9.27
CA MET A 605 3.96 25.10 -8.51
C MET A 605 4.15 24.56 -7.08
N SER A 606 4.85 23.43 -6.93
CA SER A 606 5.13 22.82 -5.62
C SER A 606 5.94 23.75 -4.71
N LEU A 607 7.04 24.30 -5.22
CA LEU A 607 7.93 25.17 -4.47
C LEU A 607 7.25 26.48 -4.04
N LEU A 608 6.67 27.20 -5.00
CA LEU A 608 6.08 28.50 -4.73
C LEU A 608 4.77 28.39 -3.94
N MET A 609 3.98 27.33 -4.10
CA MET A 609 2.77 27.14 -3.27
C MET A 609 3.14 26.97 -1.80
N TYR A 610 4.16 26.17 -1.53
CA TYR A 610 4.63 25.97 -0.16
C TYR A 610 5.23 27.25 0.43
N ILE A 611 6.18 27.90 -0.27
CA ILE A 611 6.81 29.14 0.22
C ILE A 611 5.77 30.25 0.41
N SER A 612 4.85 30.45 -0.54
CA SER A 612 3.84 31.53 -0.45
C SER A 612 2.94 31.35 0.77
N LEU A 613 2.45 30.12 1.01
CA LEU A 613 1.63 29.85 2.18
C LEU A 613 2.42 30.02 3.48
N ARG A 614 3.66 29.56 3.53
CA ARG A 614 4.54 29.78 4.69
C ARG A 614 4.77 31.26 4.98
N VAL A 615 5.07 32.06 3.96
CA VAL A 615 5.27 33.51 4.09
C VAL A 615 4.01 34.22 4.57
N ILE A 616 2.83 33.83 4.07
CA ILE A 616 1.54 34.33 4.57
C ILE A 616 1.38 33.99 6.05
N LEU A 617 1.64 32.73 6.44
CA LEU A 617 1.44 32.26 7.81
C LEU A 617 2.42 32.91 8.81
N ASP A 618 3.67 33.13 8.40
CA ASP A 618 4.68 33.81 9.22
C ASP A 618 4.37 35.30 9.44
N ALA A 619 3.59 35.93 8.55
CA ALA A 619 3.25 37.35 8.61
C ALA A 619 1.99 37.64 9.44
N LEU A 620 1.32 36.61 9.96
CA LEU A 620 0.13 36.76 10.78
C LEU A 620 0.47 36.97 12.25
N ASP A 621 -0.39 37.73 12.93
CA ASP A 621 -0.32 37.89 14.38
C ASP A 621 -1.12 36.76 15.06
N LEU A 622 -0.39 35.88 15.73
CA LEU A 622 -0.89 34.63 16.30
C LEU A 622 -0.77 34.56 17.83
N GLU A 623 -0.47 35.67 18.52
CA GLU A 623 -0.44 35.67 19.99
C GLU A 623 -1.74 35.08 20.57
N ASP A 624 -1.61 34.00 21.34
CA ASP A 624 -2.68 33.21 21.96
C ASP A 624 -3.74 32.58 21.01
N ARG A 625 -3.43 32.44 19.70
CA ARG A 625 -4.37 31.89 18.70
C ARG A 625 -3.98 30.50 18.22
N ARG A 626 -4.92 29.54 18.33
CA ARG A 626 -4.77 28.23 17.68
C ARG A 626 -5.23 28.30 16.24
N LEU A 627 -4.36 27.93 15.31
CA LEU A 627 -4.61 28.11 13.88
C LEU A 627 -4.95 26.80 13.16
N PHE A 628 -6.07 26.84 12.43
CA PHE A 628 -6.48 25.80 11.49
C PHE A 628 -6.40 26.29 10.04
N ILE A 629 -5.83 25.49 9.15
CA ILE A 629 -5.64 25.82 7.73
C ILE A 629 -6.43 24.84 6.88
N PRO A 630 -7.74 25.08 6.63
CA PRO A 630 -8.54 24.26 5.75
C PRO A 630 -8.22 24.57 4.28
N LEU A 631 -7.69 23.59 3.56
CA LEU A 631 -7.42 23.70 2.12
C LEU A 631 -8.52 23.01 1.31
N LEU A 632 -9.43 23.81 0.75
CA LEU A 632 -10.50 23.33 -0.11
C LEU A 632 -10.08 23.42 -1.58
N ARG A 633 -10.34 22.36 -2.34
CA ARG A 633 -10.02 22.30 -3.77
C ARG A 633 -11.26 22.08 -4.63
N PHE A 634 -11.41 22.88 -5.68
CA PHE A 634 -12.45 22.68 -6.68
C PHE A 634 -11.98 21.79 -7.84
N HIS A 635 -12.90 20.96 -8.32
CA HIS A 635 -12.69 20.05 -9.44
C HIS A 635 -13.86 20.09 -10.41
N GLU A 636 -13.54 20.16 -11.69
CA GLU A 636 -14.48 20.11 -12.79
C GLU A 636 -14.49 18.74 -13.48
N GLY A 637 -13.36 18.02 -13.45
CA GLY A 637 -13.24 16.67 -14.00
C GLY A 637 -14.16 15.64 -13.34
N ASP A 638 -14.41 14.55 -14.08
CA ASP A 638 -15.15 13.41 -13.56
C ASP A 638 -14.27 12.56 -12.62
N GLY A 639 -14.89 11.64 -11.87
CA GLY A 639 -14.16 10.86 -10.87
C GLY A 639 -13.20 9.80 -11.38
N ASN A 640 -13.28 9.50 -12.66
CA ASN A 640 -12.64 8.37 -13.29
C ASN A 640 -11.54 8.89 -14.24
N ASN A 641 -11.73 10.10 -14.78
CA ASN A 641 -10.81 10.82 -15.65
C ASN A 641 -10.64 12.27 -15.14
N PRO A 642 -10.08 12.49 -13.93
CA PRO A 642 -9.70 13.84 -13.53
C PRO A 642 -8.63 14.37 -14.50
N SER A 643 -8.60 15.68 -14.75
CA SER A 643 -7.51 16.21 -15.57
C SER A 643 -6.15 15.97 -14.89
N PRO A 644 -5.05 15.79 -15.64
CA PRO A 644 -3.71 15.67 -15.07
C PRO A 644 -3.37 16.81 -14.10
N SER A 645 -3.83 18.03 -14.40
CA SER A 645 -3.66 19.21 -13.53
C SER A 645 -4.43 19.09 -12.23
N GLU A 646 -5.69 18.66 -12.28
CA GLU A 646 -6.51 18.44 -11.08
C GLU A 646 -5.94 17.34 -10.19
N LYS A 647 -5.43 16.26 -10.79
CA LYS A 647 -4.76 15.17 -10.07
C LYS A 647 -3.48 15.66 -9.41
N PHE A 648 -2.64 16.41 -10.13
CA PHE A 648 -1.43 17.02 -9.57
C PHE A 648 -1.75 17.95 -8.40
N MET A 649 -2.72 18.87 -8.56
CA MET A 649 -3.13 19.78 -7.49
C MET A 649 -3.72 19.02 -6.31
N ALA A 650 -4.37 17.87 -6.55
CA ALA A 650 -4.86 17.03 -5.48
C ALA A 650 -3.76 16.45 -4.61
N ASN A 651 -2.73 15.94 -5.29
CA ASN A 651 -1.54 15.40 -4.68
C ASN A 651 -0.73 16.46 -3.94
N LEU A 652 -0.47 17.60 -4.58
CA LEU A 652 0.26 18.72 -3.99
C LEU A 652 -0.43 19.24 -2.73
N SER A 653 -1.76 19.36 -2.74
CA SER A 653 -2.51 19.77 -1.55
C SER A 653 -2.28 18.85 -0.36
N LYS A 654 -2.07 17.54 -0.58
CA LYS A 654 -1.78 16.58 0.50
C LYS A 654 -0.34 16.72 1.03
N VAL A 655 0.63 16.98 0.15
CA VAL A 655 2.02 17.26 0.55
C VAL A 655 2.12 18.56 1.35
N VAL A 656 1.47 19.63 0.89
CA VAL A 656 1.50 20.94 1.57
C VAL A 656 0.88 20.87 2.96
N VAL A 657 -0.31 20.28 3.12
CA VAL A 657 -0.94 20.19 4.46
C VAL A 657 -0.19 19.27 5.40
N HIS A 658 0.53 18.25 4.89
CA HIS A 658 1.45 17.44 5.69
C HIS A 658 2.59 18.29 6.24
N LEU A 659 3.22 19.13 5.44
CA LEU A 659 4.32 20.00 5.90
C LEU A 659 3.82 21.11 6.83
N LEU A 660 2.65 21.69 6.58
CA LEU A 660 2.03 22.66 7.48
C LEU A 660 1.63 22.04 8.82
N GLY A 661 1.29 20.75 8.81
CA GLY A 661 0.94 19.93 9.97
C GLY A 661 2.02 19.83 11.05
N GLU A 662 3.26 20.22 10.75
CA GLU A 662 4.35 20.23 11.73
C GLU A 662 4.15 21.31 12.80
N ARG A 663 3.38 22.36 12.48
CA ARG A 663 3.13 23.52 13.36
C ARG A 663 1.65 23.88 13.52
N TYR A 664 0.82 23.62 12.51
CA TYR A 664 -0.57 24.05 12.48
C TYR A 664 -1.50 22.85 12.26
N TRP A 665 -2.75 22.95 12.70
CA TRP A 665 -3.76 22.00 12.23
C TRP A 665 -4.05 22.30 10.77
N SER A 666 -3.82 21.33 9.88
CA SER A 666 -4.05 21.51 8.46
C SER A 666 -4.54 20.23 7.80
N ASN A 667 -5.45 20.38 6.85
CA ASN A 667 -5.97 19.28 6.08
C ASN A 667 -6.52 19.78 4.75
N SER A 668 -6.66 18.88 3.78
CA SER A 668 -7.16 19.24 2.45
C SER A 668 -8.26 18.31 1.96
N GLN A 669 -9.23 18.87 1.22
CA GLN A 669 -10.27 18.09 0.59
C GLN A 669 -10.76 18.69 -0.74
N GLY A 670 -11.22 17.83 -1.65
CA GLY A 670 -11.74 18.22 -2.95
C GLY A 670 -13.27 18.15 -3.04
N ILE A 671 -13.89 19.14 -3.69
CA ILE A 671 -15.31 19.16 -4.06
C ILE A 671 -15.45 19.23 -5.58
N ARG A 672 -16.32 18.38 -6.14
CA ARG A 672 -16.69 18.45 -7.55
C ARG A 672 -17.80 19.47 -7.74
N ILE A 673 -17.50 20.52 -8.48
CA ILE A 673 -18.41 21.66 -8.66
C ILE A 673 -19.42 21.45 -9.79
N ASN A 674 -19.14 20.54 -10.72
CA ASN A 674 -20.07 20.15 -11.80
C ASN A 674 -21.14 19.13 -11.37
N SER A 675 -20.96 18.46 -10.22
CA SER A 675 -21.85 17.40 -9.73
C SER A 675 -21.97 17.47 -8.21
N ILE A 676 -22.52 18.58 -7.73
CA ILE A 676 -22.68 18.84 -6.30
C ILE A 676 -23.80 17.95 -5.75
N LYS A 677 -23.46 17.11 -4.77
CA LYS A 677 -24.43 16.29 -4.03
C LYS A 677 -24.28 16.59 -2.54
N PRO A 678 -25.36 16.88 -1.79
CA PRO A 678 -25.27 17.27 -0.38
C PRO A 678 -24.49 16.28 0.50
N TYR A 679 -24.70 14.98 0.33
CA TYR A 679 -23.95 13.97 1.10
C TYR A 679 -22.45 13.95 0.78
N LYS A 680 -22.04 14.32 -0.46
CA LYS A 680 -20.62 14.42 -0.82
C LYS A 680 -19.97 15.65 -0.20
N ILE A 681 -20.70 16.78 -0.13
CA ILE A 681 -20.27 17.98 0.60
C ILE A 681 -20.05 17.63 2.07
N ARG A 682 -21.05 17.01 2.72
CA ARG A 682 -20.99 16.63 4.13
C ARG A 682 -19.79 15.74 4.44
N ASN A 683 -19.55 14.72 3.60
CA ASN A 683 -18.38 13.85 3.75
C ASN A 683 -17.06 14.61 3.54
N ALA A 684 -17.01 15.53 2.57
CA ALA A 684 -15.82 16.31 2.30
C ALA A 684 -15.44 17.18 3.50
N PHE A 685 -16.40 17.93 4.07
CA PHE A 685 -16.13 18.77 5.22
C PHE A 685 -15.88 17.95 6.50
N ALA A 686 -16.60 16.85 6.73
CA ALA A 686 -16.30 15.93 7.84
C ALA A 686 -14.83 15.48 7.80
N SER A 687 -14.35 15.10 6.61
CA SER A 687 -12.95 14.72 6.41
C SER A 687 -11.98 15.89 6.45
N LEU A 688 -12.40 17.13 6.18
CA LEU A 688 -11.55 18.32 6.24
C LEU A 688 -11.27 18.71 7.70
N TYR A 689 -12.30 18.69 8.55
CA TYR A 689 -12.22 19.04 9.96
C TYR A 689 -11.79 17.88 10.88
N SER A 690 -11.49 16.69 10.33
CA SER A 690 -11.04 15.50 11.09
C SER A 690 -9.60 15.60 11.65
N VAL A 691 -9.13 16.82 11.87
CA VAL A 691 -7.85 17.18 12.49
C VAL A 691 -8.05 18.16 13.65
N LEU A 692 -9.30 18.59 13.89
CA LEU A 692 -9.63 19.39 15.07
C LEU A 692 -9.88 18.47 16.26
N PRO A 693 -9.53 18.91 17.49
CA PRO A 693 -9.73 18.10 18.70
C PRO A 693 -11.20 17.67 18.90
N GLN A 694 -11.40 16.44 19.37
CA GLN A 694 -12.71 15.91 19.76
C GLN A 694 -12.63 15.25 21.13
N THR A 695 -13.71 15.32 21.88
CA THR A 695 -13.82 14.82 23.24
C THR A 695 -14.87 13.71 23.32
N TYR A 696 -14.59 12.66 24.08
CA TYR A 696 -15.44 11.48 24.21
C TYR A 696 -15.64 11.08 25.66
N GLU A 697 -16.81 10.52 25.96
CA GLU A 697 -17.12 9.99 27.30
C GLU A 697 -17.88 8.67 27.16
N PHE A 698 -17.44 7.62 27.87
CA PHE A 698 -18.15 6.34 27.84
C PHE A 698 -19.32 6.34 28.83
N ASN A 699 -20.50 5.91 28.37
CA ASN A 699 -21.77 6.00 29.12
C ASN A 699 -21.91 4.97 30.26
N LEU A 700 -20.92 4.10 30.48
CA LEU A 700 -20.90 3.13 31.57
C LEU A 700 -19.59 3.28 32.36
N PRO A 701 -19.65 3.20 33.71
CA PRO A 701 -18.48 3.45 34.55
C PRO A 701 -17.31 2.52 34.23
N GLN A 702 -16.09 3.04 34.31
CA GLN A 702 -14.89 2.21 34.38
C GLN A 702 -14.94 1.29 35.62
N PRO A 703 -14.43 0.05 35.56
CA PRO A 703 -14.29 -0.77 36.76
C PRO A 703 -13.45 -0.06 37.82
N GLN A 704 -14.05 0.29 38.96
CA GLN A 704 -13.39 1.00 40.06
C GLN A 704 -12.56 0.06 40.96
N ASP A 705 -11.66 -0.73 40.38
CA ASP A 705 -10.82 -1.65 41.17
C ASP A 705 -9.53 -1.00 41.71
N GLY A 706 -9.41 0.34 41.67
CA GLY A 706 -8.25 1.07 42.22
C GLY A 706 -6.93 0.83 41.48
N SER A 707 -6.98 0.17 40.31
CA SER A 707 -5.83 -0.03 39.43
C SER A 707 -5.66 1.17 38.50
N GLN A 708 -4.43 1.65 38.32
CA GLN A 708 -4.11 2.79 37.45
C GLN A 708 -4.30 2.38 35.97
N GLY A 709 -5.16 3.11 35.26
CA GLY A 709 -5.35 3.02 33.81
C GLY A 709 -4.32 3.84 33.04
N VAL A 710 -4.63 4.22 31.80
CA VAL A 710 -3.74 5.07 30.98
C VAL A 710 -4.30 6.49 30.89
N ASP A 711 -3.70 7.44 31.59
CA ASP A 711 -4.14 8.85 31.55
C ASP A 711 -3.73 9.53 30.24
N LYS A 712 -2.56 9.20 29.70
CA LYS A 712 -2.01 9.79 28.48
C LYS A 712 -1.41 8.72 27.57
N LEU A 713 -1.92 8.64 26.34
CA LEU A 713 -1.43 7.76 25.29
C LEU A 713 -1.10 8.57 24.03
N ALA A 714 0.05 8.30 23.42
CA ALA A 714 0.35 8.82 22.08
C ALA A 714 0.30 7.70 21.03
N LEU A 715 -0.17 8.03 19.83
CA LEU A 715 -0.01 7.18 18.65
C LEU A 715 1.06 7.79 17.75
N LEU A 716 2.10 7.04 17.42
CA LEU A 716 3.17 7.47 16.52
C LEU A 716 3.15 6.62 15.24
N VAL A 717 2.64 7.20 14.15
CA VAL A 717 2.40 6.51 12.87
C VAL A 717 3.53 6.84 11.90
N VAL A 718 4.29 5.84 11.44
CA VAL A 718 5.49 6.04 10.60
C VAL A 718 5.40 5.39 9.22
N SER A 719 6.03 6.01 8.22
CA SER A 719 6.23 5.46 6.88
C SER A 719 7.47 6.07 6.22
N SER A 720 7.98 5.45 5.15
CA SER A 720 9.03 6.06 4.32
C SER A 720 8.74 5.95 2.83
N LEU A 721 9.38 6.80 2.05
CA LEU A 721 9.35 6.81 0.60
C LEU A 721 10.76 7.06 0.04
N GLU A 722 11.17 6.26 -0.95
CA GLU A 722 12.45 6.45 -1.64
C GLU A 722 12.47 7.80 -2.37
N SER A 723 13.55 8.54 -2.19
CA SER A 723 13.78 9.88 -2.75
C SER A 723 14.84 9.83 -3.85
N ASP A 724 15.87 9.02 -3.65
CA ASP A 724 16.95 8.79 -4.60
C ASP A 724 17.32 7.30 -4.61
N GLY A 725 17.34 6.68 -5.78
CA GLY A 725 17.65 5.26 -5.89
C GLY A 725 17.76 4.74 -7.32
N VAL A 726 18.52 3.66 -7.48
CA VAL A 726 18.81 3.01 -8.77
C VAL A 726 17.85 1.85 -9.09
N ARG A 727 17.59 1.62 -10.39
CA ARG A 727 16.73 0.51 -10.86
C ARG A 727 17.36 -0.87 -10.63
N ARG A 728 18.70 -0.97 -10.70
CA ARG A 728 19.49 -2.20 -10.54
C ARG A 728 20.60 -1.98 -9.50
N SER A 729 21.09 -3.05 -8.86
CA SER A 729 22.23 -2.99 -7.91
C SER A 729 22.04 -2.12 -6.66
N ARG A 730 20.84 -2.11 -6.06
CA ARG A 730 20.55 -1.34 -4.82
C ARG A 730 21.49 -1.62 -3.65
N HIS A 731 22.06 -2.83 -3.57
CA HIS A 731 23.00 -3.17 -2.51
C HIS A 731 24.36 -2.46 -2.68
N GLN A 732 24.72 -2.08 -3.91
CA GLN A 732 25.96 -1.39 -4.24
C GLN A 732 25.84 0.12 -4.04
N TYR A 733 24.64 0.67 -4.26
CA TYR A 733 24.36 2.11 -4.17
C TYR A 733 23.19 2.34 -3.19
N PRO A 734 23.48 2.51 -1.88
CA PRO A 734 22.45 2.84 -0.90
C PRO A 734 21.84 4.20 -1.26
N GLY A 735 20.51 4.25 -1.36
CA GLY A 735 19.77 5.44 -1.74
C GLY A 735 19.50 6.38 -0.57
N MET A 736 18.63 7.35 -0.85
CA MET A 736 18.02 8.21 0.16
C MET A 736 16.52 7.95 0.23
N ALA A 737 15.95 8.08 1.41
CA ALA A 737 14.52 8.00 1.63
C ALA A 737 14.04 9.09 2.59
N THR A 738 12.84 9.57 2.34
CA THR A 738 12.12 10.47 3.25
C THR A 738 11.32 9.64 4.24
N LEU A 739 11.62 9.78 5.52
CA LEU A 739 10.80 9.33 6.63
C LEU A 739 9.71 10.36 6.90
N PHE A 740 8.46 9.94 7.06
CA PHE A 740 7.36 10.83 7.35
C PHE A 740 6.26 10.12 8.16
N GLY A 741 5.42 10.91 8.83
CA GLY A 741 4.35 10.35 9.65
C GLY A 741 3.57 11.40 10.43
N GLU A 742 2.82 10.93 11.41
CA GLU A 742 2.06 11.78 12.33
C GLU A 742 2.07 11.23 13.75
N ALA A 743 2.01 12.14 14.72
CA ALA A 743 1.76 11.84 16.12
C ALA A 743 0.37 12.35 16.53
N ILE A 744 -0.36 11.52 17.27
CA ILE A 744 -1.69 11.82 17.81
C ILE A 744 -1.61 11.74 19.34
N ALA A 745 -2.15 12.75 20.01
CA ALA A 745 -2.28 12.82 21.46
C ALA A 745 -3.68 12.36 21.89
N ILE A 746 -3.72 11.51 22.93
CA ILE A 746 -4.94 11.06 23.58
C ILE A 746 -4.79 11.28 25.08
N ASP A 747 -5.59 12.20 25.61
CA ASP A 747 -5.58 12.60 27.01
C ASP A 747 -6.90 12.16 27.65
N ASN A 748 -6.84 11.45 28.77
CA ASN A 748 -8.00 11.06 29.57
C ASN A 748 -7.97 11.81 30.90
N ASP A 749 -8.87 12.79 31.03
CA ASP A 749 -9.07 13.53 32.27
C ASP A 749 -10.33 13.01 32.97
N HIS A 750 -10.15 12.11 33.94
CA HIS A 750 -11.24 11.58 34.79
C HIS A 750 -12.42 10.97 34.01
N GLY A 751 -12.15 10.33 32.87
CA GLY A 751 -13.14 9.70 31.99
C GLY A 751 -13.52 10.52 30.75
N GLN A 752 -13.10 11.79 30.70
CA GLN A 752 -13.22 12.64 29.52
C GLN A 752 -11.99 12.48 28.63
N ILE A 753 -12.16 11.81 27.50
CA ILE A 753 -11.07 11.44 26.59
C ILE A 753 -11.01 12.43 25.44
N THR A 754 -9.95 13.22 25.35
CA THR A 754 -9.71 14.15 24.24
C THR A 754 -8.68 13.58 23.28
N ILE A 755 -9.02 13.57 21.99
CA ILE A 755 -8.12 13.13 20.91
C ILE A 755 -7.81 14.33 20.02
N GLN A 756 -6.53 14.56 19.76
CA GLN A 756 -6.07 15.65 18.90
C GLN A 756 -4.75 15.32 18.17
N PRO A 757 -4.50 15.88 16.98
CA PRO A 757 -3.20 15.75 16.34
C PRO A 757 -2.14 16.49 17.15
N PHE A 758 -1.01 15.83 17.40
CA PHE A 758 0.14 16.43 18.08
C PHE A 758 1.01 17.20 17.08
N LYS A 759 1.47 16.54 16.01
CA LYS A 759 2.07 17.13 14.80
C LYS A 759 2.26 16.07 13.71
N THR A 760 2.42 16.49 12.48
CA THR A 760 3.07 15.67 11.44
C THR A 760 4.58 15.84 11.52
N PHE A 761 5.33 14.99 10.80
CA PHE A 761 6.78 15.12 10.68
C PHE A 761 7.27 14.58 9.34
N SER A 762 8.41 15.09 8.86
CA SER A 762 9.15 14.54 7.73
C SER A 762 10.63 14.90 7.80
N GLU A 763 11.52 13.95 7.48
CA GLU A 763 12.96 14.20 7.35
C GLU A 763 13.61 13.23 6.34
N ASN A 764 14.70 13.65 5.71
CA ASN A 764 15.42 12.89 4.70
C ASN A 764 16.65 12.21 5.31
N TYR A 765 16.81 10.92 5.04
CA TYR A 765 17.92 10.12 5.56
C TYR A 765 18.49 9.18 4.48
N GLY A 766 19.73 8.72 4.69
CA GLY A 766 20.25 7.58 3.92
C GLY A 766 19.46 6.30 4.23
N ASP A 767 19.34 5.39 3.27
CA ASP A 767 18.51 4.18 3.35
C ASP A 767 18.69 3.36 4.64
N ARG A 768 19.91 3.28 5.17
CA ARG A 768 20.21 2.54 6.42
C ARG A 768 19.85 3.33 7.67
N GLN A 769 20.02 4.65 7.65
CA GLN A 769 19.79 5.51 8.81
C GLN A 769 18.32 5.56 9.20
N VAL A 770 17.40 5.52 8.21
CA VAL A 770 15.93 5.47 8.41
C VAL A 770 15.50 4.38 9.41
N TYR A 771 16.20 3.24 9.43
CA TYR A 771 15.82 2.05 10.19
C TYR A 771 16.73 1.76 11.38
N ASN A 772 17.63 2.69 11.74
CA ASN A 772 18.55 2.50 12.87
C ASN A 772 18.53 3.71 13.81
N ASN A 773 18.70 4.92 13.29
CA ASN A 773 18.90 6.12 14.09
C ASN A 773 18.36 7.41 13.41
N PRO A 774 17.06 7.47 13.07
CA PRO A 774 16.42 8.69 12.57
C PRO A 774 16.13 9.67 13.71
N SER A 775 16.87 10.77 13.79
CA SER A 775 16.76 11.79 14.84
C SER A 775 15.33 12.29 15.07
N ILE A 776 14.57 12.55 14.01
CA ILE A 776 13.21 13.10 14.10
C ILE A 776 12.26 12.24 14.93
N LEU A 777 12.44 10.90 14.91
CA LEU A 777 11.61 10.01 15.71
C LEU A 777 12.01 10.04 17.17
N SER A 778 13.31 10.04 17.46
CA SER A 778 13.80 10.16 18.84
C SER A 778 13.38 11.51 19.44
N ASP A 779 13.57 12.61 18.71
CA ASP A 779 13.16 13.94 19.14
C ASP A 779 11.65 14.01 19.44
N LEU A 780 10.83 13.37 18.60
CA LEU A 780 9.38 13.32 18.79
C LEU A 780 8.98 12.46 19.98
N VAL A 781 9.63 11.32 20.21
CA VAL A 781 9.41 10.48 21.40
C VAL A 781 9.78 11.24 22.67
N HIS A 782 10.92 11.95 22.68
CA HIS A 782 11.32 12.80 23.80
C HIS A 782 10.33 13.95 24.03
N GLN A 783 9.84 14.61 22.97
CA GLN A 783 8.82 15.67 23.09
C GLN A 783 7.50 15.14 23.69
N LEU A 784 7.06 13.96 23.27
CA LEU A 784 5.86 13.31 23.84
C LEU A 784 6.10 12.94 25.30
N HIS A 785 7.26 12.39 25.64
CA HIS A 785 7.62 12.06 27.01
C HIS A 785 7.65 13.32 27.90
N GLN A 786 8.26 14.41 27.44
CA GLN A 786 8.26 15.70 28.15
C GLN A 786 6.84 16.26 28.34
N ALA A 787 5.92 16.01 27.40
CA ALA A 787 4.51 16.40 27.52
C ALA A 787 3.67 15.46 28.43
N GLY A 788 4.30 14.46 29.04
CA GLY A 788 3.69 13.53 30.01
C GLY A 788 3.15 12.24 29.40
N TYR A 789 3.35 11.97 28.11
CA TYR A 789 2.93 10.71 27.49
C TYR A 789 3.94 9.61 27.86
N ARG A 790 3.54 8.71 28.76
CA ARG A 790 4.34 7.53 29.17
C ARG A 790 4.04 6.28 28.36
N HIS A 791 2.88 6.23 27.70
CA HIS A 791 2.50 5.15 26.81
C HIS A 791 2.53 5.65 25.36
N ILE A 792 3.28 4.97 24.49
CA ILE A 792 3.35 5.28 23.06
C ILE A 792 3.08 4.03 22.24
N ILE A 793 2.04 4.05 21.41
CA ILE A 793 1.84 3.02 20.38
C ILE A 793 2.60 3.44 19.12
N TYR A 794 3.70 2.75 18.86
CA TYR A 794 4.52 2.96 17.68
C TYR A 794 3.98 2.09 16.53
N LEU A 795 3.39 2.74 15.54
CA LEU A 795 2.63 2.12 14.45
C LEU A 795 3.41 2.16 13.15
N ALA A 796 3.64 1.00 12.54
CA ALA A 796 4.16 0.88 11.18
C ALA A 796 3.27 -0.04 10.34
N GLN A 797 3.32 0.08 9.01
CA GLN A 797 2.82 -0.98 8.15
C GLN A 797 3.69 -2.23 8.38
N ALA A 798 3.07 -3.40 8.54
CA ALA A 798 3.79 -4.64 8.76
C ALA A 798 4.88 -4.89 7.69
N PRO A 799 6.14 -5.05 8.08
CA PRO A 799 7.20 -5.46 7.19
C PRO A 799 7.05 -6.96 6.99
N TYR A 800 6.23 -7.36 6.03
CA TYR A 800 6.11 -8.79 5.77
C TYR A 800 7.38 -9.29 5.12
N THR A 801 8.04 -10.20 5.82
CA THR A 801 9.12 -10.95 5.20
C THR A 801 8.47 -11.84 4.13
N ASN A 802 8.81 -11.60 2.86
CA ASN A 802 8.51 -12.57 1.81
C ASN A 802 9.52 -13.74 1.85
N ARG A 803 10.16 -13.98 3.00
CA ARG A 803 11.33 -14.84 3.15
C ARG A 803 11.01 -16.05 4.02
N LEU A 804 11.65 -17.16 3.71
CA LEU A 804 11.60 -18.37 4.51
C LEU A 804 12.66 -18.39 5.64
N ASN A 805 13.51 -17.36 5.69
CA ASN A 805 14.71 -17.24 6.53
C ASN A 805 15.71 -18.39 6.34
N LEU A 806 15.89 -18.81 5.08
CA LEU A 806 16.83 -19.89 4.75
C LEU A 806 18.30 -19.44 4.85
N THR A 807 18.60 -18.15 4.69
CA THR A 807 19.97 -17.62 4.70
C THR A 807 20.25 -16.88 6.00
N GLN A 808 21.22 -17.35 6.78
CA GLN A 808 21.66 -16.79 8.08
C GLN A 808 22.36 -15.41 7.99
N VAL A 809 22.18 -14.67 6.90
CA VAL A 809 22.77 -13.33 6.77
C VAL A 809 21.70 -12.30 7.08
N GLU A 810 21.79 -11.76 8.30
CA GLU A 810 21.10 -10.58 8.86
C GLU A 810 19.77 -10.85 9.59
N GLU A 811 19.91 -11.33 10.84
CA GLU A 811 18.83 -11.39 11.84
C GLU A 811 18.20 -10.01 12.12
N ASP A 812 18.93 -8.90 11.92
CA ASP A 812 18.46 -7.55 12.26
C ASP A 812 17.70 -6.79 11.16
N LYS A 813 17.72 -7.22 9.89
CA LYS A 813 17.30 -6.34 8.77
C LYS A 813 15.86 -6.43 8.31
N ASN A 814 15.06 -7.35 8.84
CA ASN A 814 13.72 -7.60 8.27
C ASN A 814 12.58 -6.90 9.02
N LEU A 815 12.84 -6.29 10.18
CA LEU A 815 11.81 -5.59 10.95
C LEU A 815 11.70 -4.09 10.59
N TYR A 816 12.64 -3.53 9.81
CA TYR A 816 12.62 -2.13 9.34
C TYR A 816 12.31 -1.12 10.46
N PHE A 817 11.11 -0.53 10.48
CA PHE A 817 10.68 0.41 11.52
C PHE A 817 10.53 -0.23 12.91
N MET A 818 10.51 -1.55 12.98
CA MET A 818 10.48 -2.33 14.23
C MET A 818 11.82 -3.01 14.51
N SER A 819 12.94 -2.53 13.92
CA SER A 819 14.25 -3.13 14.19
C SER A 819 14.64 -2.92 15.66
N PRO A 820 15.31 -3.90 16.31
CA PRO A 820 15.80 -3.73 17.68
C PRO A 820 16.69 -2.48 17.84
N ASN A 821 17.54 -2.19 16.85
CA ASN A 821 18.40 -1.00 16.85
C ASN A 821 17.59 0.30 16.91
N LEU A 822 16.54 0.40 16.10
CA LEU A 822 15.68 1.58 16.09
C LEU A 822 14.90 1.69 17.40
N ILE A 823 14.26 0.61 17.86
CA ILE A 823 13.49 0.64 19.11
C ILE A 823 14.38 1.03 20.28
N LYS A 824 15.59 0.48 20.37
CA LYS A 824 16.59 0.88 21.37
C LYS A 824 16.92 2.37 21.27
N PHE A 825 17.16 2.89 20.07
CA PHE A 825 17.43 4.30 19.84
C PHE A 825 16.27 5.24 20.26
N LEU A 826 15.02 4.76 20.17
CA LEU A 826 13.85 5.55 20.55
C LEU A 826 13.63 5.62 22.07
N VAL A 827 13.98 4.57 22.81
CA VAL A 827 13.75 4.49 24.27
C VAL A 827 14.98 4.84 25.11
N ASP A 828 16.14 5.02 24.48
CA ASP A 828 17.40 5.33 25.17
C ASP A 828 17.24 6.59 26.05
N GLY A 829 17.58 6.46 27.33
CA GLY A 829 17.45 7.54 28.32
C GLY A 829 16.04 7.79 28.88
N LEU A 830 15.05 6.96 28.56
CA LEU A 830 13.64 7.12 29.00
C LEU A 830 13.15 5.90 29.82
N GLU A 831 13.56 5.82 31.08
CA GLU A 831 13.36 4.62 31.94
C GLU A 831 11.88 4.27 32.23
N ASP A 832 10.97 5.23 32.25
CA ASP A 832 9.53 5.04 32.55
C ASP A 832 8.64 5.05 31.30
N LEU A 833 9.22 4.99 30.10
CA LEU A 833 8.50 4.96 28.85
C LEU A 833 8.06 3.53 28.49
N GLN A 834 6.76 3.34 28.26
CA GLN A 834 6.20 2.12 27.71
C GLN A 834 5.89 2.31 26.22
N LEU A 835 6.77 1.76 25.38
CA LEU A 835 6.62 1.79 23.92
C LEU A 835 6.06 0.45 23.42
N TYR A 836 4.98 0.50 22.64
CA TYR A 836 4.31 -0.67 22.08
C TYR A 836 4.49 -0.72 20.54
N PRO A 837 5.35 -1.60 20.01
CA PRO A 837 5.53 -1.78 18.57
C PRO A 837 4.33 -2.51 17.95
N VAL A 838 3.55 -1.84 17.12
CA VAL A 838 2.29 -2.35 16.57
C VAL A 838 2.22 -2.26 15.05
N PHE A 839 1.70 -3.31 14.43
CA PHE A 839 1.36 -3.38 13.02
C PHE A 839 -0.15 -3.29 12.79
N VAL A 840 -0.53 -2.69 11.65
CA VAL A 840 -1.93 -2.55 11.24
C VAL A 840 -2.16 -3.22 9.90
N ASN A 841 -3.14 -4.12 9.85
CA ASN A 841 -3.44 -4.97 8.70
C ASN A 841 -4.93 -4.98 8.38
N GLN A 842 -5.26 -5.34 7.14
CA GLN A 842 -6.66 -5.51 6.72
C GLN A 842 -6.93 -6.90 6.19
N TYR A 843 -8.04 -7.48 6.64
CA TYR A 843 -8.58 -8.72 6.07
C TYR A 843 -10.07 -8.58 5.79
N SER A 844 -10.67 -9.63 5.26
CA SER A 844 -12.06 -9.61 4.80
C SER A 844 -12.90 -10.70 5.42
N VAL A 845 -14.14 -10.35 5.76
CA VAL A 845 -15.14 -11.23 6.38
C VAL A 845 -16.47 -11.20 5.64
N LEU A 846 -17.27 -12.25 5.82
CA LEU A 846 -18.62 -12.37 5.28
C LEU A 846 -19.66 -12.10 6.36
N LYS A 847 -20.71 -11.36 6.01
CA LYS A 847 -21.88 -11.22 6.89
C LYS A 847 -22.72 -12.50 6.79
N SER A 848 -22.88 -13.19 7.92
CA SER A 848 -23.73 -14.38 8.05
C SER A 848 -25.20 -14.00 8.27
N SER A 849 -25.44 -12.88 8.93
CA SER A 849 -26.76 -12.42 9.39
C SER A 849 -26.84 -10.90 9.37
N ARG A 850 -28.04 -10.38 9.64
CA ARG A 850 -28.26 -8.93 9.77
C ARG A 850 -27.52 -8.44 11.02
N LEU A 851 -26.74 -7.39 10.85
CA LEU A 851 -26.06 -6.71 11.94
C LEU A 851 -26.99 -5.70 12.60
N ASN A 852 -26.91 -5.61 13.92
CA ASN A 852 -27.75 -4.75 14.75
C ASN A 852 -27.00 -3.51 15.25
N ALA A 853 -25.66 -3.50 15.14
CA ALA A 853 -24.81 -2.35 15.44
C ALA A 853 -24.03 -1.93 14.19
N ASP A 854 -23.60 -0.68 14.16
CA ASP A 854 -22.80 -0.12 13.06
C ASP A 854 -21.29 -0.34 13.26
N SER A 855 -20.87 -0.71 14.47
CA SER A 855 -19.47 -0.91 14.85
C SER A 855 -19.30 -2.11 15.79
N TYR A 856 -18.30 -2.93 15.52
CA TYR A 856 -17.99 -4.12 16.30
C TYR A 856 -16.49 -4.19 16.61
N ARG A 857 -16.16 -4.75 17.78
CA ARG A 857 -14.78 -5.01 18.18
C ARG A 857 -14.60 -6.44 18.68
N LEU A 858 -13.44 -7.03 18.44
CA LEU A 858 -13.03 -8.33 19.00
C LEU A 858 -11.80 -8.08 19.86
N LYS A 859 -12.01 -8.02 21.20
CA LYS A 859 -10.96 -7.74 22.21
C LYS A 859 -10.15 -8.97 22.59
N ASN A 860 -10.78 -10.15 22.49
CA ASN A 860 -10.17 -11.40 22.90
C ASN A 860 -9.97 -12.28 21.66
N THR A 861 -8.74 -12.28 21.17
CA THR A 861 -8.26 -13.20 20.13
C THR A 861 -7.71 -14.49 20.73
N GLN A 862 -7.89 -14.78 22.04
CA GLN A 862 -7.24 -15.90 22.73
C GLN A 862 -7.58 -17.29 22.21
N GLN A 863 -8.69 -17.47 21.49
CA GLN A 863 -8.92 -18.74 20.78
C GLN A 863 -8.06 -18.89 19.51
N LEU A 864 -7.40 -17.82 19.04
CA LEU A 864 -6.24 -17.87 18.13
C LEU A 864 -4.91 -18.05 18.90
N LEU A 865 -4.93 -18.06 20.24
CA LEU A 865 -3.76 -17.97 21.13
C LEU A 865 -3.48 -19.25 21.93
N ASN A 866 -3.78 -20.45 21.42
CA ASN A 866 -3.21 -21.70 21.95
C ASN A 866 -1.67 -21.77 21.87
N ILE A 867 -1.00 -20.65 21.58
CA ILE A 867 0.39 -20.52 21.16
C ILE A 867 1.13 -19.45 22.01
N LEU A 868 0.50 -18.77 22.97
CA LEU A 868 1.10 -17.65 23.73
C LEU A 868 2.27 -18.00 24.67
N ASN A 869 2.42 -19.29 25.00
CA ASN A 869 3.54 -19.80 25.81
C ASN A 869 4.67 -20.38 24.93
N ASP A 870 4.55 -20.29 23.61
CA ASP A 870 5.58 -20.75 22.68
C ASP A 870 6.60 -19.62 22.46
N PRO A 871 7.87 -19.79 22.87
CA PRO A 871 8.90 -18.78 22.68
C PRO A 871 9.19 -18.48 21.19
N SER A 872 8.73 -19.34 20.27
CA SER A 872 8.88 -19.15 18.82
C SER A 872 7.89 -18.15 18.20
N GLN A 873 6.86 -17.72 18.94
CA GLN A 873 5.94 -16.69 18.46
C GLN A 873 6.59 -15.32 18.52
N HIS A 874 6.54 -14.61 17.39
CA HIS A 874 7.03 -13.24 17.29
C HIS A 874 5.93 -12.23 17.00
N ILE A 875 4.89 -12.56 16.21
CA ILE A 875 3.80 -11.61 15.88
C ILE A 875 2.45 -12.13 16.41
N VAL A 876 1.75 -11.30 17.19
CA VAL A 876 0.47 -11.67 17.83
C VAL A 876 -0.61 -10.63 17.57
N VAL A 877 -1.76 -11.05 17.02
CA VAL A 877 -2.95 -10.20 16.88
C VAL A 877 -3.65 -10.04 18.21
N PHE A 878 -3.89 -8.80 18.64
CA PHE A 878 -4.52 -8.50 19.93
C PHE A 878 -5.84 -7.75 19.80
N PHE A 879 -6.14 -7.15 18.65
CA PHE A 879 -7.36 -6.37 18.48
C PHE A 879 -7.86 -6.33 17.04
N ASN A 880 -9.17 -6.52 16.84
CA ASN A 880 -9.80 -6.36 15.53
C ASN A 880 -11.03 -5.43 15.60
N LEU A 881 -11.14 -4.54 14.62
CA LEU A 881 -12.23 -3.59 14.45
C LEU A 881 -12.96 -3.79 13.13
N PHE A 882 -14.29 -3.76 13.19
CA PHE A 882 -15.16 -4.00 12.06
C PHE A 882 -16.26 -2.96 11.97
N ASN A 883 -16.50 -2.44 10.76
CA ASN A 883 -17.66 -1.61 10.49
C ASN A 883 -18.82 -2.45 9.93
N GLY A 884 -20.02 -2.26 10.47
CA GLY A 884 -21.22 -3.00 10.09
C GLY A 884 -21.77 -2.69 8.70
N ILE A 885 -21.07 -1.87 7.91
CA ILE A 885 -21.60 -1.20 6.73
C ILE A 885 -21.31 -2.02 5.47
N THR A 886 -22.30 -2.10 4.57
CA THR A 886 -22.09 -2.53 3.17
C THR A 886 -22.20 -1.29 2.30
N VAL A 887 -21.12 -0.88 1.64
CA VAL A 887 -21.11 0.32 0.79
C VAL A 887 -21.48 -0.03 -0.65
N GLY A 888 -22.48 0.66 -1.20
CA GLY A 888 -22.95 0.58 -2.59
C GLY A 888 -24.19 -0.28 -2.78
N ASP A 889 -24.95 0.01 -3.84
CA ASP A 889 -26.11 -0.79 -4.25
C ASP A 889 -25.56 -2.05 -4.99
N GLU A 890 -25.71 -3.22 -4.36
CA GLU A 890 -25.36 -4.57 -4.88
C GLU A 890 -23.88 -5.05 -4.91
N GLY A 891 -22.90 -4.32 -4.35
CA GLY A 891 -21.50 -4.51 -4.77
C GLY A 891 -20.50 -5.33 -3.93
N ARG A 892 -20.65 -5.46 -2.60
CA ARG A 892 -19.57 -6.02 -1.74
C ARG A 892 -20.01 -7.27 -0.99
N PHE A 893 -19.65 -8.44 -1.54
CA PHE A 893 -19.85 -9.74 -0.91
C PHE A 893 -19.04 -9.88 0.39
N TYR A 894 -17.86 -9.25 0.44
CA TYR A 894 -16.95 -9.22 1.60
C TYR A 894 -16.90 -7.82 2.24
N ASN A 895 -16.63 -7.79 3.54
CA ASN A 895 -16.50 -6.57 4.34
C ASN A 895 -15.11 -6.54 4.98
N GLY A 896 -14.52 -5.36 5.14
CA GLY A 896 -13.17 -5.22 5.69
C GLY A 896 -13.14 -5.27 7.21
N VAL A 897 -12.04 -5.77 7.77
CA VAL A 897 -11.69 -5.71 9.19
C VAL A 897 -10.29 -5.11 9.28
N VAL A 898 -10.07 -4.18 10.20
CA VAL A 898 -8.71 -3.75 10.59
C VAL A 898 -8.25 -4.56 11.78
N SER A 899 -7.02 -5.04 11.71
CA SER A 899 -6.37 -5.93 12.65
C SER A 899 -5.10 -5.27 13.17
N TYR A 900 -4.92 -5.31 14.49
CA TYR A 900 -3.72 -4.83 15.18
C TYR A 900 -2.93 -6.01 15.73
N SER A 901 -1.65 -6.06 15.40
CA SER A 901 -0.72 -7.05 15.93
C SER A 901 0.52 -6.41 16.55
N THR A 902 1.11 -7.07 17.54
CA THR A 902 2.34 -6.63 18.21
C THR A 902 3.43 -7.68 18.07
N LEU A 903 4.67 -7.26 18.35
CA LEU A 903 5.80 -8.16 18.47
C LEU A 903 5.98 -8.60 19.94
N ILE A 904 6.23 -9.89 20.18
CA ILE A 904 6.60 -10.46 21.49
C ILE A 904 7.90 -11.25 21.38
N ASN A 905 8.68 -11.31 22.46
CA ASN A 905 9.97 -12.02 22.51
C ASN A 905 11.01 -11.52 21.46
N VAL A 906 10.91 -10.27 20.99
CA VAL A 906 11.79 -9.70 19.93
C VAL A 906 12.81 -8.72 20.47
N TYR A 907 12.58 -8.12 21.64
CA TYR A 907 13.36 -6.99 22.17
C TYR A 907 14.03 -7.32 23.52
N PRO A 908 14.80 -8.42 23.62
CA PRO A 908 15.47 -8.73 24.88
C PRO A 908 16.38 -7.56 25.28
N GLU A 909 16.32 -7.18 26.55
CA GLU A 909 17.12 -6.08 27.14
C GLU A 909 16.85 -4.68 26.57
N ILE A 910 15.87 -4.52 25.67
CA ILE A 910 15.49 -3.22 25.08
C ILE A 910 14.13 -2.77 25.60
N LEU A 911 13.13 -3.66 25.55
CA LEU A 911 11.79 -3.42 26.11
C LEU A 911 11.47 -4.53 27.12
N ASP A 912 10.68 -4.22 28.14
CA ASP A 912 10.09 -5.26 28.98
C ASP A 912 8.94 -5.94 28.22
N ASP A 913 9.13 -7.18 27.82
CA ASP A 913 8.10 -7.99 27.16
C ASP A 913 6.85 -8.15 28.04
N GLN A 914 7.01 -8.07 29.36
CA GLN A 914 5.90 -8.06 30.30
C GLN A 914 5.02 -6.81 30.13
N ASP A 915 5.60 -5.64 29.87
CA ASP A 915 4.83 -4.40 29.64
C ASP A 915 4.00 -4.51 28.35
N ILE A 916 4.57 -5.06 27.27
CA ILE A 916 3.84 -5.32 26.02
C ILE A 916 2.68 -6.29 26.29
N ARG A 917 2.92 -7.36 27.05
CA ARG A 917 1.88 -8.34 27.38
C ARG A 917 0.79 -7.76 28.24
N GLN A 918 1.11 -6.98 29.29
CA GLN A 918 0.10 -6.35 30.15
C GLN A 918 -0.67 -5.24 29.42
N GLY A 919 0.01 -4.48 28.56
CA GLY A 919 -0.60 -3.40 27.78
C GLY A 919 -1.50 -3.87 26.65
N LEU A 920 -1.17 -4.98 25.98
CA LEU A 920 -1.86 -5.37 24.74
C LEU A 920 -2.51 -6.76 24.78
N ILE A 921 -1.98 -7.72 25.56
CA ILE A 921 -2.37 -9.13 25.47
C ILE A 921 -3.26 -9.57 26.64
N TYR A 922 -2.80 -9.39 27.87
CA TYR A 922 -3.51 -9.81 29.08
C TYR A 922 -4.62 -8.81 29.43
N ASP A 923 -5.75 -9.35 29.89
CA ASP A 923 -6.88 -8.50 30.26
C ASP A 923 -6.54 -7.72 31.54
N GLY A 924 -6.66 -6.40 31.46
CA GLY A 924 -6.33 -5.46 32.54
C GLY A 924 -6.80 -4.03 32.20
N PRO A 925 -6.65 -3.08 33.13
CA PRO A 925 -7.06 -1.68 32.95
C PRO A 925 -6.31 -1.01 31.80
N VAL A 926 -4.99 -1.16 31.73
CA VAL A 926 -4.13 -0.59 30.68
C VAL A 926 -4.57 -1.04 29.29
N LYS A 927 -4.71 -2.35 29.07
CA LYS A 927 -5.25 -2.89 27.81
C LYS A 927 -6.64 -2.36 27.50
N THR A 928 -7.52 -2.30 28.50
CA THR A 928 -8.89 -1.81 28.29
C THR A 928 -8.91 -0.38 27.78
N ASP A 929 -8.09 0.50 28.36
CA ASP A 929 -7.99 1.90 27.95
C ASP A 929 -7.34 2.02 26.57
N ILE A 930 -6.23 1.32 26.31
CA ILE A 930 -5.58 1.29 24.98
C ILE A 930 -6.58 0.87 23.89
N LEU A 931 -7.33 -0.22 24.10
CA LEU A 931 -8.32 -0.69 23.12
C LEU A 931 -9.47 0.31 22.93
N ARG A 932 -9.89 1.01 23.99
CA ARG A 932 -10.89 2.08 23.91
C ARG A 932 -10.35 3.28 23.11
N TYR A 933 -9.13 3.72 23.39
CA TYR A 933 -8.48 4.85 22.71
C TYR A 933 -8.26 4.55 21.23
N LEU A 934 -7.80 3.35 20.88
CA LEU A 934 -7.73 2.90 19.49
C LEU A 934 -9.11 2.89 18.84
N THR A 935 -10.16 2.43 19.53
CA THR A 935 -11.54 2.47 18.98
C THR A 935 -11.99 3.89 18.72
N LEU A 936 -11.81 4.80 19.68
CA LEU A 936 -12.18 6.21 19.56
C LEU A 936 -11.37 6.91 18.46
N PHE A 937 -10.10 6.57 18.24
CA PHE A 937 -9.31 7.12 17.14
C PHE A 937 -9.89 6.78 15.76
N HIS A 938 -10.47 5.59 15.58
CA HIS A 938 -11.21 5.26 14.34
C HIS A 938 -12.48 6.10 14.17
N PHE A 939 -13.11 6.52 15.28
CA PHE A 939 -14.22 7.47 15.23
C PHE A 939 -13.72 8.89 15.01
N PHE A 940 -12.59 9.31 15.58
CA PHE A 940 -12.00 10.64 15.40
C PHE A 940 -11.79 11.01 13.92
N ARG A 941 -11.36 10.04 13.11
CA ARG A 941 -11.20 10.23 11.65
C ARG A 941 -12.53 10.11 10.85
N VAL A 942 -13.68 10.34 11.49
CA VAL A 942 -15.09 10.12 11.06
C VAL A 942 -15.33 10.13 9.53
N GLU A 943 -16.14 9.18 9.05
CA GLU A 943 -16.93 9.33 7.82
C GLU A 943 -18.42 9.58 8.16
N ARG A 944 -19.01 10.72 7.77
CA ARG A 944 -20.41 11.05 8.11
C ARG A 944 -21.41 10.65 7.03
N ARG A 945 -21.90 9.40 7.04
CA ARG A 945 -23.05 9.01 6.21
C ARG A 945 -24.34 9.08 7.03
N GLN A 946 -25.29 9.92 6.60
CA GLN A 946 -26.66 9.96 7.16
C GLN A 946 -26.73 10.21 8.69
N SER A 947 -26.28 11.40 9.12
CA SER A 947 -26.52 11.97 10.48
C SER A 947 -26.00 11.20 11.71
N LYS A 948 -25.28 10.08 11.54
CA LYS A 948 -24.63 9.37 12.64
C LYS A 948 -23.12 9.23 12.39
N PRO A 949 -22.27 9.30 13.43
CA PRO A 949 -20.84 9.05 13.30
C PRO A 949 -20.63 7.58 12.94
N GLN A 950 -19.69 7.32 12.02
CA GLN A 950 -19.34 5.97 11.59
C GLN A 950 -17.87 5.72 11.83
N LEU A 951 -17.57 4.50 12.27
CA LEU A 951 -16.21 4.01 12.43
C LEU A 951 -15.52 3.99 11.06
N LYS A 952 -14.46 4.80 10.91
CA LYS A 952 -13.59 4.72 9.75
C LYS A 952 -12.72 3.47 9.90
N LEU A 953 -12.83 2.53 8.95
CA LEU A 953 -12.14 1.26 9.10
C LEU A 953 -10.62 1.43 9.12
N ASP A 954 -10.06 2.28 8.27
CA ASP A 954 -8.62 2.54 8.20
C ASP A 954 -8.32 4.04 8.43
N PRO A 955 -8.05 4.45 9.67
CA PRO A 955 -7.73 5.84 9.97
C PRO A 955 -6.33 6.25 9.48
N TYR A 956 -5.44 5.28 9.20
CA TYR A 956 -4.03 5.49 8.82
C TYR A 956 -3.80 5.63 7.32
N GLN A 957 -4.86 5.49 6.50
CA GLN A 957 -4.79 5.48 5.04
C GLN A 957 -4.03 6.68 4.44
N GLN A 958 -3.99 7.84 5.11
CA GLN A 958 -3.25 9.02 4.65
C GLN A 958 -1.72 8.83 4.68
N ILE A 959 -1.20 8.05 5.63
CA ILE A 959 0.23 7.79 5.83
C ILE A 959 0.64 6.41 5.27
N MET A 960 -0.16 5.36 5.51
CA MET A 960 0.19 3.96 5.22
C MET A 960 -0.58 3.32 4.05
N GLY A 961 -1.65 3.95 3.54
CA GLY A 961 -2.49 3.36 2.50
C GLY A 961 -1.89 3.37 1.08
N ASP A 962 -2.52 2.60 0.17
CA ASP A 962 -2.11 2.48 -1.25
C ASP A 962 -2.20 3.79 -2.06
N GLU A 963 -2.99 4.76 -1.58
CA GLU A 963 -3.11 6.12 -2.13
C GLU A 963 -2.66 7.20 -1.13
N ALA A 964 -1.84 6.81 -0.15
CA ALA A 964 -1.25 7.70 0.84
C ALA A 964 -0.31 8.75 0.24
N LEU A 965 0.21 9.63 1.11
CA LEU A 965 1.34 10.52 0.82
C LEU A 965 2.47 9.84 0.03
N ARG A 966 2.75 8.56 0.30
CA ARG A 966 3.74 7.75 -0.44
C ARG A 966 3.56 7.79 -1.97
N LYS A 967 2.32 7.73 -2.47
CA LYS A 967 2.02 7.78 -3.91
C LYS A 967 1.79 9.21 -4.38
N ASN A 968 1.17 10.03 -3.53
CA ASN A 968 0.78 11.39 -3.89
C ASN A 968 1.99 12.33 -4.03
N ALA A 969 3.10 12.06 -3.33
CA ALA A 969 4.30 12.87 -3.41
C ALA A 969 5.10 12.69 -4.72
N LEU A 970 4.80 11.67 -5.53
CA LEU A 970 5.58 11.31 -6.72
C LEU A 970 5.00 11.87 -8.02
N PHE A 971 5.88 12.40 -8.88
CA PHE A 971 5.60 12.63 -10.30
C PHE A 971 6.85 12.35 -11.14
N TYR A 972 6.71 12.22 -12.47
CA TYR A 972 7.86 11.92 -13.33
C TYR A 972 8.75 13.13 -13.55
N HIS A 973 10.06 12.88 -13.65
CA HIS A 973 11.07 13.80 -14.15
C HIS A 973 10.90 14.02 -15.67
N ILE A 974 11.76 14.86 -16.23
CA ILE A 974 11.76 15.25 -17.66
C ILE A 974 11.80 14.04 -18.61
N ASP A 975 12.45 12.95 -18.21
CA ASP A 975 12.60 11.71 -19.00
C ASP A 975 11.33 10.84 -19.06
N GLY A 976 10.28 11.18 -18.30
CA GLY A 976 9.03 10.40 -18.19
C GLY A 976 9.18 9.03 -17.54
N LYS A 977 10.34 8.71 -16.94
CA LYS A 977 10.71 7.37 -16.45
C LYS A 977 11.23 7.39 -15.03
N THR A 978 11.91 8.45 -14.62
CA THR A 978 12.47 8.65 -13.29
C THR A 978 11.45 9.38 -12.41
N TYR A 979 11.28 8.97 -11.17
CA TYR A 979 10.39 9.65 -10.23
C TYR A 979 11.10 10.80 -9.50
N PHE A 980 10.38 11.90 -9.32
CA PHE A 980 10.71 13.00 -8.42
C PHE A 980 9.82 12.93 -7.17
N ASN A 981 10.41 12.99 -5.98
CA ASN A 981 9.71 12.97 -4.71
C ASN A 981 9.52 14.40 -4.17
N SER A 982 8.34 14.99 -4.43
CA SER A 982 8.05 16.36 -4.00
C SER A 982 8.00 16.56 -2.49
N LEU A 983 7.67 15.53 -1.71
CA LEU A 983 7.76 15.61 -0.25
C LEU A 983 9.21 15.74 0.18
N ALA A 984 10.11 14.89 -0.32
CA ALA A 984 11.54 14.94 0.00
C ALA A 984 12.16 16.31 -0.29
N PHE A 985 11.89 16.84 -1.49
CA PHE A 985 12.37 18.15 -1.90
C PHE A 985 11.82 19.26 -1.00
N LEU A 986 10.51 19.28 -0.74
CA LEU A 986 9.90 20.31 0.10
C LEU A 986 10.27 20.17 1.59
N THR A 987 10.57 18.96 2.07
CA THR A 987 11.15 18.73 3.41
C THR A 987 12.55 19.34 3.52
N ALA A 988 13.39 19.22 2.47
CA ALA A 988 14.69 19.89 2.42
C ALA A 988 14.54 21.42 2.36
N VAL A 989 13.55 21.92 1.61
CA VAL A 989 13.21 23.36 1.62
C VAL A 989 12.76 23.80 3.02
N ASN A 990 11.87 23.04 3.68
CA ASN A 990 11.39 23.35 5.03
C ASN A 990 12.54 23.45 6.04
N SER A 991 13.49 22.51 6.03
CA SER A 991 14.63 22.53 6.96
C SER A 991 15.58 23.72 6.73
N ILE A 992 15.64 24.26 5.52
CA ILE A 992 16.37 25.50 5.20
C ILE A 992 15.63 26.73 5.72
N LEU A 993 14.31 26.78 5.50
CA LEU A 993 13.47 27.93 5.88
C LEU A 993 13.30 28.02 7.39
N TYR A 994 13.28 26.87 8.08
CA TYR A 994 13.10 26.75 9.52
C TYR A 994 14.01 25.64 10.08
N PRO A 995 15.30 25.94 10.28
CA PRO A 995 16.19 25.00 10.96
C PRO A 995 15.59 24.73 12.35
N GLN A 996 15.39 23.46 12.71
CA GLN A 996 14.74 23.08 13.95
C GLN A 996 15.48 23.70 15.16
N SER A 997 14.94 24.81 15.68
CA SER A 997 15.19 25.28 17.03
C SER A 997 14.13 24.62 17.92
N ASN A 998 14.58 23.86 18.91
CA ASN A 998 13.80 23.08 19.88
C ASN A 998 12.85 23.89 20.79
N GLU A 999 12.38 25.05 20.37
CA GLU A 999 11.47 25.89 21.15
C GLU A 999 10.07 25.77 20.53
N ARG A 1000 9.21 24.99 21.19
CA ARG A 1000 7.78 25.29 21.16
C ARG A 1000 7.58 26.66 21.81
N GLN A 1001 6.66 27.43 21.27
CA GLN A 1001 5.86 28.33 22.09
C GLN A 1001 5.15 27.45 23.13
N GLU A 1002 5.67 27.44 24.36
CA GLU A 1002 4.93 26.98 25.53
C GLU A 1002 3.75 27.92 25.73
N THR A 1003 2.54 27.48 25.38
CA THR A 1003 1.27 27.60 26.14
C THR A 1003 0.11 26.97 25.37
#